data_AF-A0A395ISD2-F1
#
_entry.id   AF-A0A395ISD2-F1
#
_cell.length_a   1.000
_cell.length_b   1.000
_cell.length_c   1.000
_cell.angle_alpha   90.00
_cell.angle_beta   90.00
_cell.angle_gamma   90.00
#
_symmetry.space_group_name_H-M   'P 1'
#
loop_
_entity.id
_entity.type
_entity.pdbx_description
1 polymer ?
#
loop_
_entity_poly.entity_id
_entity_poly.type
_entity_poly.pdbx_seq_one_letter_code
_entity_poly.pdbx_strand_id
1 'polypeptide(L)'
;MLRNEAGRSGEDRATARANGLKIAWANVGKSGPAHIALLQLAFEEGADVVCVQEPSVYPGTKTQNHPAYECYAPVDSWEQTLLPEREAERPRAMSYTRKAANLITQQRRNGDDRDIVWLEVNGFHIVNVYREPSTRRIIDYITSIQVPPNFLIGGDFNAKHDMFEPGVGSSNQGASLAAWSLSSGADFIGEPGRAHTPRWPYHRSNLLEHPGRGQGADGNAGYRVTEANLPRFAHAINSGISHLPQPADVLDTRDLDDIAALLTTLFQNAIKAVGKRPQGTAKSAPWWTPACAELHAGYASARRRAAPEQERKRRDMLSTIRNAKRDYWRRVIDSAADDADLYKVVGWHKLAPSLKAPPLIVNGVSIESTKEKAEALLEKVLHRYDDSDDLEYDPLEAEGRRPILPWTTAISLEEVEKSVIGVSSTSPGADRVTVRLLKACWQHIRAFIRDFFQKCLELSHFPSEWKLAEVVMLPKIGKKDRSSVRSWRPIALLSCIGKGLERLVARRISWAAIHYGVISPQHGGALPKRSAVDLVASFVYDVESAFAQGKEVTLVTLDVQGAFDALLPRRLLERMRKQGWPGKLLRLIGSFLADRKVMVRLEGTYTAESKTQCGTPQGSPLSPILYVLYLAELLNQDRSLRFGYADDIAIYRASKSVESNVTMLKRDVRQVMRWGAENKVAFAPEKLEMIHLSRKRNTNAPSIRVSPELTITPVTAVGDEQPALRWLGVWIDRKLSFKRHVAERSTKALKVARHIKGLAGVRFGPPAASLRKAVVTCVQSSLLYGSEVWYGGRRKPSASHGYNRNRLVSTRLGPLIEKTNKVMVLAARGVLPAWRTAPTASVLRDAGLPSGSTALEHARIRFALRLRTLDAAHPLVRRLETPILPWQRATKLRCADTLIPYAPRPVLAQPHFSPGCRTDPTEGSTKEAAAEQFNTWWSQLSDNTITVFSDGSEQYKDGAKLDSKVGIRWSPGHMGIEGNETADELADAGANEGRMDDDRSAEPTISGIGTTARALADAATSDWWSRCLTGLSASYRKWGLGYSIAEPPELRLPRTLLHRLLAARTAHGDFAQYHRRFGHTDAELNCLCGYAKTPEHLVFCEISQRKFHAWPAKPERPPSRPKEGRRYMSAILAHPKLFEDFLTVTQYFAINARAQQTRDLTSPGGPQQSYGLPRQNRHSLTAV
;
A
#
# COMPACT_ATOMS: atom_id res chain seq x y z
N MET A 1 61.26 31.03 -10.16
CA MET A 1 61.31 30.91 -11.62
C MET A 1 60.63 29.61 -12.02
N LEU A 2 59.60 29.74 -12.87
CA LEU A 2 59.25 28.86 -13.98
C LEU A 2 59.44 27.33 -13.88
N ARG A 3 58.32 26.68 -14.23
CA ARG A 3 58.14 25.50 -15.12
C ARG A 3 57.87 24.12 -14.49
N ASN A 4 56.73 23.62 -14.97
CA ASN A 4 56.41 22.24 -15.35
C ASN A 4 56.38 21.18 -14.25
N GLU A 5 55.17 20.69 -13.95
CA GLU A 5 54.79 19.33 -14.36
C GLU A 5 53.27 19.18 -14.39
N ALA A 6 52.77 18.81 -15.57
CA ALA A 6 51.45 18.27 -15.77
C ALA A 6 51.56 16.74 -15.70
N GLY A 7 50.71 16.10 -14.90
CA GLY A 7 50.55 14.64 -14.87
C GLY A 7 50.55 14.08 -13.45
N ARG A 8 49.51 13.31 -13.11
CA ARG A 8 49.11 12.80 -11.77
C ARG A 8 48.28 13.87 -11.02
N SER A 9 47.05 13.68 -10.57
CA SER A 9 46.38 12.47 -10.08
C SER A 9 44.85 12.70 -10.00
N GLY A 10 44.08 11.85 -10.70
CA GLY A 10 42.64 11.69 -10.44
C GLY A 10 42.35 10.85 -9.19
N GLU A 11 43.38 10.28 -8.57
CA GLU A 11 43.30 9.43 -7.37
C GLU A 11 43.60 10.18 -6.05
N ASP A 12 44.26 11.35 -6.06
CA ASP A 12 44.62 12.03 -4.80
C ASP A 12 43.50 12.85 -4.14
N ARG A 13 42.36 13.05 -4.82
CA ARG A 13 41.15 13.58 -4.15
C ARG A 13 40.44 12.55 -3.28
N ALA A 14 40.76 11.26 -3.41
CA ALA A 14 40.20 10.19 -2.57
C ALA A 14 41.06 9.91 -1.31
N THR A 15 42.34 10.32 -1.30
CA THR A 15 43.29 10.03 -0.22
C THR A 15 43.60 11.21 0.72
N ALA A 16 42.97 12.37 0.55
CA ALA A 16 43.16 13.56 1.41
C ALA A 16 41.96 13.87 2.34
N ARG A 17 41.40 12.87 3.05
CA ARG A 17 40.47 13.07 4.18
C ARG A 17 40.97 12.37 5.45
N ALA A 18 42.15 12.77 5.92
CA ALA A 18 42.34 12.92 7.36
C ALA A 18 41.60 14.21 7.78
N ASN A 19 41.09 14.30 9.02
CA ASN A 19 40.56 15.50 9.72
C ASN A 19 39.05 15.44 10.10
N GLY A 20 38.77 15.21 11.40
CA GLY A 20 37.61 15.66 12.20
C GLY A 20 36.17 15.44 11.71
N LEU A 21 35.18 15.62 12.60
CA LEU A 21 33.76 15.75 12.22
C LEU A 21 33.47 17.20 11.79
N LYS A 22 32.80 17.39 10.64
CA LYS A 22 32.30 18.71 10.23
C LYS A 22 30.88 18.93 10.72
N ILE A 23 30.65 19.95 11.53
CA ILE A 23 29.33 20.23 12.12
C ILE A 23 28.82 21.62 11.71
N ALA A 24 27.52 21.75 11.48
CA ALA A 24 26.85 23.01 11.15
C ALA A 24 25.71 23.30 12.15
N TRP A 25 25.62 24.52 12.70
CA TRP A 25 24.50 24.97 13.54
C TRP A 25 23.71 26.10 12.87
N ALA A 26 22.38 26.07 12.94
CA ALA A 26 21.54 27.19 12.51
C ALA A 26 20.12 27.19 13.07
N ASN A 27 19.65 28.37 13.48
CA ASN A 27 18.25 28.62 13.78
C ASN A 27 17.49 28.98 12.49
N VAL A 28 16.42 28.24 12.18
CA VAL A 28 15.65 28.40 10.93
C VAL A 28 14.29 29.07 11.13
N GLY A 29 13.96 29.52 12.35
CA GLY A 29 12.76 30.33 12.64
C GLY A 29 11.46 29.72 12.14
N LYS A 30 11.31 28.40 12.24
CA LYS A 30 10.17 27.59 11.74
C LYS A 30 9.97 27.63 10.21
N SER A 31 10.89 28.24 9.47
CA SER A 31 10.80 28.46 8.03
C SER A 31 11.20 27.22 7.23
N GLY A 32 10.23 26.60 6.55
CA GLY A 32 10.46 25.43 5.69
C GLY A 32 11.53 25.66 4.61
N PRO A 33 11.47 26.77 3.85
CA PRO A 33 12.51 27.10 2.86
C PRO A 33 13.91 27.26 3.45
N ALA A 34 14.04 27.91 4.62
CA ALA A 34 15.34 28.09 5.28
C ALA A 34 15.90 26.74 5.77
N HIS A 35 15.05 25.90 6.35
CA HIS A 35 15.41 24.56 6.82
C HIS A 35 15.92 23.66 5.69
N ILE A 36 15.24 23.65 4.54
CA ILE A 36 15.68 22.88 3.36
C ILE A 36 17.02 23.41 2.81
N ALA A 37 17.15 24.74 2.71
CA ALA A 37 18.37 25.36 2.19
C ALA A 37 19.56 24.96 3.05
N LEU A 38 19.44 25.05 4.38
CA LEU A 38 20.48 24.62 5.32
C LEU A 38 20.97 23.19 5.05
N LEU A 39 20.08 22.23 4.86
CA LEU A 39 20.46 20.83 4.62
C LEU A 39 21.22 20.65 3.31
N GLN A 40 20.86 21.36 2.25
CA GLN A 40 21.57 21.30 0.97
C GLN A 40 22.93 22.00 1.05
N LEU A 41 23.03 23.12 1.77
CA LEU A 41 24.30 23.82 1.97
C LEU A 41 25.28 22.99 2.79
N ALA A 42 24.79 22.41 3.89
CA ALA A 42 25.54 21.45 4.68
C ALA A 42 26.02 20.27 3.81
N PHE A 43 25.18 19.82 2.86
CA PHE A 43 25.57 18.78 1.92
C PHE A 43 26.75 19.18 1.04
N GLU A 44 26.70 20.35 0.41
CA GLU A 44 27.75 20.89 -0.48
C GLU A 44 29.07 21.14 0.26
N GLU A 45 28.99 21.66 1.48
CA GLU A 45 30.13 21.94 2.35
C GLU A 45 30.76 20.67 2.97
N GLY A 46 30.15 19.51 2.75
CA GLY A 46 30.65 18.25 3.29
C GLY A 46 30.39 18.07 4.79
N ALA A 47 29.40 18.77 5.39
CA ALA A 47 29.08 18.63 6.80
C ALA A 47 28.60 17.21 7.14
N ASP A 48 29.12 16.64 8.22
CA ASP A 48 28.78 15.33 8.76
C ASP A 48 27.59 15.41 9.72
N VAL A 49 27.46 16.52 10.47
CA VAL A 49 26.36 16.76 11.41
C VAL A 49 25.76 18.16 11.19
N VAL A 50 24.42 18.29 11.25
CA VAL A 50 23.69 19.55 11.10
C VAL A 50 22.71 19.71 12.25
N CYS A 51 22.93 20.70 13.10
CA CYS A 51 22.14 21.06 14.27
C CYS A 51 21.21 22.23 13.93
N VAL A 52 19.90 21.99 14.02
CA VAL A 52 18.84 22.94 13.65
C VAL A 52 18.08 23.37 14.89
N GLN A 53 17.91 24.69 15.09
CA GLN A 53 16.99 25.26 16.08
C GLN A 53 15.76 25.85 15.41
N GLU A 54 14.64 25.86 16.14
CA GLU A 54 13.33 26.25 15.65
C GLU A 54 12.98 25.61 14.30
N PRO A 55 13.00 24.27 14.20
CA PRO A 55 12.84 23.60 12.92
C PRO A 55 11.42 23.73 12.36
N SER A 56 11.33 23.71 11.02
CA SER A 56 10.03 23.66 10.34
C SER A 56 9.40 22.26 10.44
N VAL A 57 8.28 22.15 11.14
CA VAL A 57 7.55 20.89 11.39
C VAL A 57 6.05 21.02 11.15
N TYR A 58 5.41 19.93 10.74
CA TYR A 58 3.97 19.80 10.52
C TYR A 58 3.42 18.60 11.30
N PRO A 59 2.12 18.59 11.65
CA PRO A 59 1.50 17.49 12.39
C PRO A 59 1.73 16.12 11.75
N GLY A 60 1.92 15.10 12.59
CA GLY A 60 2.12 13.71 12.17
C GLY A 60 3.55 13.42 11.74
N THR A 61 4.53 13.91 12.51
CA THR A 61 5.99 13.72 12.34
C THR A 61 6.60 14.34 11.08
N LYS A 62 5.88 15.14 10.29
CA LYS A 62 6.35 15.66 9.00
C LYS A 62 7.32 16.85 9.18
N THR A 63 8.60 16.66 8.88
CA THR A 63 9.63 17.72 8.81
C THR A 63 10.33 17.72 7.45
N GLN A 64 11.35 18.58 7.28
CA GLN A 64 12.17 18.64 6.09
C GLN A 64 13.20 17.51 6.09
N ASN A 65 13.28 16.78 4.98
CA ASN A 65 14.23 15.68 4.80
C ASN A 65 15.18 16.00 3.64
N HIS A 66 16.40 15.49 3.72
CA HIS A 66 17.40 15.57 2.66
C HIS A 66 17.96 14.17 2.36
N PRO A 67 18.15 13.79 1.08
CA PRO A 67 18.58 12.42 0.74
C PRO A 67 19.93 12.04 1.36
N ALA A 68 20.83 13.01 1.55
CA ALA A 68 22.14 12.83 2.17
C ALA A 68 22.14 12.68 3.69
N TYR A 69 21.03 12.98 4.39
CA TYR A 69 21.02 13.08 5.85
C TYR A 69 19.98 12.15 6.49
N GLU A 70 20.28 11.66 7.68
CA GLU A 70 19.37 11.02 8.63
C GLU A 70 18.96 12.05 9.70
N CYS A 71 17.74 11.97 10.24
CA CYS A 71 17.13 12.99 11.11
C CYS A 71 16.94 12.45 12.53
N TYR A 72 17.29 13.27 13.52
CA TYR A 72 17.21 12.99 14.95
C TYR A 72 16.39 14.08 15.64
N ALA A 73 15.38 13.67 16.40
CA ALA A 73 14.45 14.57 17.07
C ALA A 73 14.42 14.30 18.58
N PRO A 74 14.17 15.32 19.41
CA PRO A 74 14.12 15.20 20.86
C PRO A 74 12.82 14.58 21.38
N VAL A 75 11.78 14.54 20.54
CA VAL A 75 10.45 13.98 20.83
C VAL A 75 10.03 13.03 19.72
N ASP A 76 9.18 12.06 20.05
CA ASP A 76 8.86 10.94 19.15
C ASP A 76 7.67 11.21 18.23
N SER A 77 6.80 12.13 18.63
CA SER A 77 5.65 12.53 17.85
C SER A 77 5.18 13.93 18.21
N TRP A 78 4.54 14.59 17.25
CA TRP A 78 3.83 15.86 17.41
C TRP A 78 2.63 15.80 16.48
N GLU A 79 1.47 15.41 17.02
CA GLU A 79 0.29 15.07 16.21
C GLU A 79 -0.79 16.14 16.27
N GLN A 80 -0.73 17.03 17.25
CA GLN A 80 -1.78 18.01 17.48
C GLN A 80 -1.89 18.98 16.33
N THR A 81 -3.14 19.23 15.94
CA THR A 81 -3.50 20.17 14.88
C THR A 81 -3.86 21.54 15.43
N LEU A 82 -4.30 21.60 16.70
CA LEU A 82 -4.61 22.84 17.40
C LEU A 82 -3.31 23.56 17.76
N LEU A 83 -3.24 24.86 17.47
CA LEU A 83 -2.01 25.65 17.59
C LEU A 83 -1.37 25.60 19.00
N PRO A 84 -2.12 25.79 20.10
CA PRO A 84 -1.51 25.78 21.44
C PRO A 84 -0.89 24.43 21.80
N GLU A 85 -1.62 23.35 21.57
CA GLU A 85 -1.19 21.97 21.86
C GLU A 85 -0.03 21.55 20.94
N ARG A 86 -0.08 21.95 19.66
CA ARG A 86 1.01 21.72 18.71
C ARG A 86 2.28 22.46 19.13
N GLU A 87 2.15 23.72 19.56
CA GLU A 87 3.29 24.49 20.02
C GLU A 87 3.83 23.96 21.35
N ALA A 88 3.05 23.22 22.14
CA ALA A 88 3.50 22.54 23.36
C ALA A 88 4.30 21.24 23.05
N GLU A 89 3.89 20.47 22.05
CA GLU A 89 4.52 19.17 21.71
C GLU A 89 5.69 19.27 20.72
N ARG A 90 5.74 20.29 19.86
CA ARG A 90 6.71 20.30 18.74
C ARG A 90 8.18 20.36 19.21
N PRO A 91 9.11 19.72 18.48
CA PRO A 91 10.53 19.90 18.72
C PRO A 91 10.97 21.34 18.45
N ARG A 92 11.84 21.88 19.31
CA ARG A 92 12.51 23.18 19.12
C ARG A 92 13.99 23.04 18.76
N ALA A 93 14.59 21.88 18.96
CA ALA A 93 15.86 21.48 18.36
C ALA A 93 15.69 20.20 17.53
N MET A 94 16.46 20.06 16.45
CA MET A 94 16.59 18.81 15.67
C MET A 94 18.00 18.70 15.09
N SER A 95 18.52 17.50 14.95
CA SER A 95 19.86 17.29 14.39
C SER A 95 19.82 16.30 13.24
N TYR A 96 20.78 16.40 12.33
CA TYR A 96 20.89 15.55 11.16
C TYR A 96 22.31 15.03 11.00
N THR A 97 22.49 13.75 10.67
CA THR A 97 23.81 13.19 10.38
C THR A 97 23.90 12.66 8.96
N ARG A 98 25.05 12.86 8.31
CA ARG A 98 25.25 12.47 6.92
C ARG A 98 25.20 10.95 6.81
N LYS A 99 24.47 10.45 5.82
CA LYS A 99 24.49 9.04 5.41
C LYS A 99 25.81 8.74 4.72
N ALA A 100 26.82 8.42 5.50
CA ALA A 100 28.13 7.98 5.04
C ALA A 100 28.46 6.63 5.71
N ALA A 101 29.19 5.76 5.01
CA ALA A 101 29.48 4.40 5.47
C ALA A 101 30.30 4.35 6.78
N ASN A 102 30.95 5.46 7.15
CA ASN A 102 31.87 5.57 8.28
C ASN A 102 31.34 6.44 9.44
N LEU A 103 30.08 6.88 9.41
CA LEU A 103 29.48 7.66 10.51
C LEU A 103 28.53 6.77 11.31
N ILE A 104 28.91 6.44 12.54
CA ILE A 104 28.07 5.75 13.51
C ILE A 104 27.49 6.80 14.46
N THR A 105 26.17 6.97 14.44
CA THR A 105 25.47 7.95 15.26
C THR A 105 24.49 7.27 16.19
N GLN A 106 24.56 7.62 17.48
CA GLN A 106 23.57 7.28 18.49
C GLN A 106 22.97 8.57 19.06
N GLN A 107 21.71 8.52 19.51
CA GLN A 107 21.09 9.64 20.19
C GLN A 107 20.91 9.28 21.67
N ARG A 108 21.35 10.16 22.56
CA ARG A 108 21.05 10.10 23.98
C ARG A 108 19.82 10.96 24.27
N ARG A 109 18.86 10.44 25.05
CA ARG A 109 17.63 11.19 25.38
C ARG A 109 17.74 11.80 26.77
N ASN A 110 17.11 12.96 26.93
CA ASN A 110 17.00 13.66 28.20
C ASN A 110 15.52 13.80 28.58
N GLY A 111 14.86 12.67 28.81
CA GLY A 111 13.39 12.62 28.93
C GLY A 111 12.68 13.12 27.66
N ASP A 112 11.48 13.69 27.84
CA ASP A 112 10.65 14.27 26.77
C ASP A 112 11.02 15.73 26.43
N ASP A 113 12.29 16.12 26.62
CA ASP A 113 12.72 17.49 26.45
C ASP A 113 12.87 17.89 24.97
N ARG A 114 11.83 18.53 24.44
CA ARG A 114 11.75 19.12 23.09
C ARG A 114 12.87 20.11 22.69
N ASP A 115 13.69 20.54 23.64
CA ASP A 115 14.68 21.60 23.47
C ASP A 115 16.11 21.10 23.24
N ILE A 116 16.39 19.82 23.52
CA ILE A 116 17.75 19.29 23.55
C ILE A 116 17.87 18.02 22.71
N VAL A 117 18.79 18.01 21.75
CA VAL A 117 19.19 16.80 21.03
C VAL A 117 20.65 16.49 21.32
N TRP A 118 20.90 15.38 22.01
CA TRP A 118 22.26 14.89 22.28
C TRP A 118 22.58 13.72 21.35
N LEU A 119 23.60 13.87 20.50
CA LEU A 119 24.12 12.81 19.64
C LEU A 119 25.50 12.36 20.09
N GLU A 120 25.79 11.08 19.95
CA GLU A 120 27.12 10.50 20.01
C GLU A 120 27.50 10.05 18.60
N VAL A 121 28.49 10.69 17.98
CA VAL A 121 28.90 10.44 16.59
C VAL A 121 30.37 10.02 16.57
N ASN A 122 30.66 8.77 16.24
CA ASN A 122 32.03 8.22 16.26
C ASN A 122 32.81 8.55 17.56
N GLY A 123 32.12 8.53 18.72
CA GLY A 123 32.70 8.85 20.02
C GLY A 123 32.73 10.35 20.42
N PHE A 124 32.24 11.25 19.57
CA PHE A 124 32.02 12.67 19.91
C PHE A 124 30.62 12.90 20.46
N HIS A 125 30.50 13.60 21.59
CA HIS A 125 29.21 14.01 22.16
C HIS A 125 28.83 15.39 21.62
N ILE A 126 27.73 15.50 20.88
CA ILE A 126 27.25 16.73 20.24
C ILE A 126 25.86 17.06 20.79
N VAL A 127 25.74 18.17 21.54
CA VAL A 127 24.50 18.61 22.18
C VAL A 127 23.98 19.87 21.49
N ASN A 128 22.83 19.73 20.83
CA ASN A 128 22.12 20.82 20.16
C ASN A 128 20.98 21.32 21.07
N VAL A 129 20.99 22.61 21.40
CA VAL A 129 20.07 23.21 22.36
C VAL A 129 19.26 24.37 21.76
N TYR A 130 17.98 24.47 22.14
CA TYR A 130 17.21 25.70 22.02
C TYR A 130 16.56 26.07 23.35
N ARG A 131 16.84 27.24 23.89
CA ARG A 131 16.22 27.73 25.12
C ARG A 131 15.17 28.80 24.82
N GLU A 132 13.96 28.65 25.33
CA GLU A 132 12.98 29.73 25.31
C GLU A 132 13.39 30.88 26.24
N PRO A 133 13.27 32.15 25.81
CA PRO A 133 13.54 33.31 26.67
C PRO A 133 12.81 33.18 28.01
N SER A 134 13.41 33.68 29.09
CA SER A 134 12.87 33.68 30.47
C SER A 134 12.77 32.34 31.22
N THR A 135 13.10 31.20 30.61
CA THR A 135 13.12 29.89 31.32
C THR A 135 14.46 29.62 32.00
N ARG A 136 14.51 29.02 33.21
CA ARG A 136 15.78 28.65 33.87
C ARG A 136 16.24 27.21 33.57
N ARG A 137 15.27 26.30 33.45
CA ARG A 137 15.40 24.86 33.23
C ARG A 137 16.57 24.39 32.36
N ILE A 138 16.75 24.96 31.17
CA ILE A 138 17.78 24.50 30.21
C ILE A 138 19.19 24.87 30.69
N ILE A 139 19.37 26.07 31.25
CA ILE A 139 20.68 26.46 31.79
C ILE A 139 21.01 25.61 33.01
N ASP A 140 20.05 25.41 33.91
CA ASP A 140 20.24 24.59 35.11
C ASP A 140 20.60 23.14 34.75
N TYR A 141 19.98 22.58 33.69
CA TYR A 141 20.34 21.27 33.17
C TYR A 141 21.77 21.26 32.62
N ILE A 142 22.12 22.21 31.75
CA ILE A 142 23.45 22.27 31.14
C ILE A 142 24.53 22.39 32.22
N THR A 143 24.33 23.27 33.20
CA THR A 143 25.32 23.48 34.27
C THR A 143 25.44 22.30 35.24
N SER A 144 24.51 21.34 35.18
CA SER A 144 24.59 20.07 35.91
C SER A 144 25.30 18.94 35.15
N ILE A 145 25.60 19.12 33.87
CA ILE A 145 26.23 18.08 33.04
C ILE A 145 27.66 17.86 33.51
N GLN A 146 27.97 16.60 33.84
CA GLN A 146 29.34 16.11 33.91
C GLN A 146 29.84 15.88 32.48
N VAL A 147 30.81 16.69 32.05
CA VAL A 147 31.26 16.76 30.66
C VAL A 147 32.10 15.52 30.31
N PRO A 148 31.65 14.66 29.39
CA PRO A 148 32.45 13.52 28.93
C PRO A 148 33.58 13.98 27.99
N PRO A 149 34.58 13.12 27.71
CA PRO A 149 35.57 13.39 26.68
C PRO A 149 34.91 13.66 25.32
N ASN A 150 35.52 14.51 24.48
CA ASN A 150 35.03 14.85 23.13
C ASN A 150 33.62 15.47 23.10
N PHE A 151 33.29 16.32 24.07
CA PHE A 151 31.99 16.95 24.21
C PHE A 151 31.90 18.34 23.58
N LEU A 152 30.83 18.58 22.84
CA LEU A 152 30.52 19.78 22.09
C LEU A 152 29.07 20.19 22.38
N ILE A 153 28.87 21.43 22.79
CA ILE A 153 27.53 21.98 23.03
C ILE A 153 27.36 23.29 22.26
N GLY A 154 26.20 23.44 21.61
CA GLY A 154 25.92 24.62 20.81
C GLY A 154 24.44 24.76 20.49
N GLY A 155 24.02 25.98 20.18
CA GLY A 155 22.63 26.30 19.90
C GLY A 155 22.24 27.69 20.36
N ASP A 156 20.93 27.92 20.49
CA ASP A 156 20.38 29.23 20.87
C ASP A 156 20.00 29.21 22.36
N PHE A 157 20.91 29.67 23.20
CA PHE A 157 20.72 29.70 24.66
C PHE A 157 19.88 30.88 25.13
N ASN A 158 19.58 31.88 24.29
CA ASN A 158 18.92 33.12 24.70
C ASN A 158 19.51 33.75 25.99
N ALA A 159 20.84 33.62 26.17
CA ALA A 159 21.61 34.11 27.32
C ALA A 159 22.69 35.09 26.84
N LYS A 160 23.06 36.06 27.68
CA LYS A 160 24.06 37.09 27.35
C LYS A 160 25.12 37.16 28.42
N HIS A 161 26.38 37.20 28.01
CA HIS A 161 27.53 37.37 28.90
C HIS A 161 28.72 37.87 28.09
N ASP A 162 29.57 38.69 28.71
CA ASP A 162 30.74 39.30 28.07
C ASP A 162 31.70 38.25 27.44
N MET A 163 31.85 37.09 28.09
CA MET A 163 32.64 35.95 27.60
C MET A 163 32.25 35.48 26.18
N PHE A 164 30.99 35.67 25.80
CA PHE A 164 30.48 35.20 24.52
C PHE A 164 29.98 36.33 23.61
N GLU A 165 29.61 37.49 24.17
CA GLU A 165 29.26 38.72 23.46
C GLU A 165 30.02 39.91 24.11
N PRO A 166 31.22 40.24 23.62
CA PRO A 166 32.05 41.28 24.21
C PRO A 166 31.32 42.63 24.31
N GLY A 167 31.32 43.23 25.50
CA GLY A 167 30.66 44.52 25.78
C GLY A 167 29.21 44.43 26.25
N VAL A 168 28.67 43.22 26.51
CA VAL A 168 27.27 43.03 26.93
C VAL A 168 27.16 42.59 28.39
N GLY A 169 26.29 43.30 29.13
CA GLY A 169 25.96 42.95 30.51
C GLY A 169 25.32 41.57 30.65
N SER A 170 25.75 40.81 31.67
CA SER A 170 25.22 39.48 31.94
C SER A 170 23.70 39.51 32.15
N SER A 171 22.95 38.72 31.38
CA SER A 171 21.51 38.57 31.54
C SER A 171 21.06 37.16 31.14
N ASN A 172 19.86 36.77 31.57
CA ASN A 172 19.28 35.45 31.30
C ASN A 172 20.20 34.26 31.69
N GLN A 173 20.90 34.39 32.83
CA GLN A 173 21.84 33.39 33.39
C GLN A 173 23.13 33.17 32.58
N GLY A 174 23.53 34.13 31.76
CA GLY A 174 24.80 34.03 31.01
C GLY A 174 26.03 33.85 31.90
N ALA A 175 26.07 34.47 33.10
CA ALA A 175 27.17 34.28 34.06
C ALA A 175 27.29 32.84 34.57
N SER A 176 26.17 32.16 34.86
CA SER A 176 26.18 30.76 35.30
C SER A 176 26.69 29.82 34.20
N LEU A 177 26.25 30.05 32.97
CA LEU A 177 26.68 29.28 31.80
C LEU A 177 28.18 29.48 31.51
N ALA A 178 28.66 30.72 31.65
CA ALA A 178 30.07 31.08 31.53
C ALA A 178 30.95 30.42 32.60
N ALA A 179 30.53 30.46 33.87
CA ALA A 179 31.25 29.82 34.97
C ALA A 179 31.33 28.28 34.83
N TRP A 180 30.25 27.66 34.35
CA TRP A 180 30.23 26.22 34.10
C TRP A 180 31.19 25.81 32.96
N SER A 181 31.22 26.54 31.85
CA SER A 181 32.14 26.19 30.75
C SER A 181 33.61 26.34 31.13
N LEU A 182 33.96 27.39 31.88
CA LEU A 182 35.33 27.55 32.39
C LEU A 182 35.73 26.42 33.34
N SER A 183 34.81 25.95 34.20
CA SER A 183 35.13 24.90 35.18
C SER A 183 35.09 23.48 34.59
N SER A 184 34.31 23.25 33.54
CA SER A 184 34.15 21.93 32.92
C SER A 184 35.03 21.70 31.69
N GLY A 185 35.67 22.74 31.15
CA GLY A 185 36.47 22.67 29.92
C GLY A 185 35.63 22.44 28.66
N ALA A 186 34.32 22.69 28.72
CA ALA A 186 33.42 22.53 27.56
C ALA A 186 33.55 23.70 26.58
N ASP A 187 33.75 23.37 25.30
CA ASP A 187 33.78 24.34 24.19
C ASP A 187 32.36 24.73 23.75
N PHE A 188 32.12 26.05 23.61
CA PHE A 188 30.90 26.58 23.00
C PHE A 188 31.11 26.91 21.52
N ILE A 189 30.13 26.55 20.69
CA ILE A 189 30.10 26.91 19.27
C ILE A 189 28.91 27.84 19.00
N GLY A 190 29.16 29.15 18.89
CA GLY A 190 28.17 30.20 18.57
C GLY A 190 28.48 31.57 19.21
N GLU A 191 27.97 32.68 18.64
CA GLU A 191 27.91 34.03 19.26
C GLU A 191 26.57 34.18 20.04
N PRO A 192 26.56 34.14 21.39
CA PRO A 192 25.35 34.31 22.20
C PRO A 192 24.85 35.77 22.20
N GLY A 193 23.53 35.98 22.25
CA GLY A 193 22.93 37.28 22.57
C GLY A 193 22.49 38.18 21.40
N ARG A 194 22.83 37.89 20.15
CA ARG A 194 22.23 38.54 18.97
C ARG A 194 20.98 37.80 18.50
N ALA A 195 19.84 38.49 18.43
CA ALA A 195 18.71 38.02 17.62
C ALA A 195 19.21 37.78 16.19
N HIS A 196 19.05 36.56 15.68
CA HIS A 196 19.36 36.23 14.29
C HIS A 196 18.41 36.98 13.34
N THR A 197 18.71 38.25 13.05
CA THR A 197 18.54 38.75 11.68
C THR A 197 19.31 37.79 10.76
N PRO A 198 18.95 37.59 9.48
CA PRO A 198 19.50 36.53 8.64
C PRO A 198 20.95 36.77 8.21
N ARG A 199 21.81 37.21 9.13
CA ARG A 199 23.24 36.98 9.19
C ARG A 199 23.45 35.55 9.70
N TRP A 200 23.50 34.60 8.75
CA TRP A 200 24.00 33.24 8.97
C TRP A 200 25.34 33.32 9.76
N PRO A 201 25.51 32.71 10.95
CA PRO A 201 26.83 32.43 11.49
C PRO A 201 27.24 31.03 11.00
N TYR A 202 28.40 30.94 10.35
CA TYR A 202 29.04 29.68 10.00
C TYR A 202 30.14 29.52 11.04
N HIS A 203 29.93 28.72 12.08
CA HIS A 203 31.04 28.24 12.89
C HIS A 203 31.53 26.93 12.29
N ARG A 204 32.75 26.96 11.75
CA ARG A 204 33.52 25.77 11.38
C ARG A 204 34.46 25.48 12.54
N SER A 205 34.21 24.43 13.31
CA SER A 205 35.25 23.78 14.10
C SER A 205 35.84 22.65 13.25
N ASN A 206 37.12 22.76 12.91
CA ASN A 206 37.92 21.61 12.49
C ASN A 206 38.58 21.09 13.76
N LEU A 207 38.18 19.93 14.27
CA LEU A 207 38.85 19.32 15.42
C LEU A 207 39.96 18.38 14.96
N LEU A 208 41.11 18.51 15.64
CA LEU A 208 42.35 17.74 15.48
C LEU A 208 42.22 16.29 15.98
N GLU A 209 43.22 15.50 15.64
CA GLU A 209 43.28 14.05 15.44
C GLU A 209 43.08 13.14 16.67
N HIS A 210 42.51 11.94 16.43
CA HIS A 210 42.87 10.73 17.18
C HIS A 210 42.87 9.52 16.22
N PRO A 211 43.90 8.65 16.22
CA PRO A 211 43.94 7.44 15.41
C PRO A 211 43.01 6.40 16.04
N GLY A 212 41.81 6.31 15.50
CA GLY A 212 40.82 5.33 15.94
C GLY A 212 39.94 4.95 14.78
N ARG A 213 40.49 4.23 13.79
CA ARG A 213 39.64 3.35 12.99
C ARG A 213 39.09 2.31 13.98
N GLY A 214 37.92 2.58 14.54
CA GLY A 214 37.01 1.47 14.80
C GLY A 214 36.94 0.74 13.46
N GLN A 215 37.52 -0.46 13.42
CA GLN A 215 37.30 -1.38 12.32
C GLN A 215 35.78 -1.55 12.25
N GLY A 216 35.14 -0.77 11.37
CA GLY A 216 33.79 -1.08 10.96
C GLY A 216 33.91 -2.49 10.44
N ALA A 217 33.32 -3.44 11.17
CA ALA A 217 33.15 -4.79 10.69
C ALA A 217 32.74 -4.67 9.22
N ASP A 218 33.46 -5.37 8.34
CA ASP A 218 33.35 -5.34 6.88
C ASP A 218 31.97 -5.92 6.47
N GLY A 219 30.94 -5.21 6.90
CA GLY A 219 29.61 -5.71 7.16
C GLY A 219 28.78 -5.53 5.92
N ASN A 220 28.81 -6.56 5.08
CA ASN A 220 27.69 -6.94 4.23
C ASN A 220 27.12 -5.79 3.36
N ALA A 221 27.99 -5.01 2.70
CA ALA A 221 27.58 -4.00 1.73
C ALA A 221 26.88 -4.68 0.53
N GLY A 222 25.54 -4.65 0.52
CA GLY A 222 24.71 -5.46 -0.38
C GLY A 222 24.87 -5.13 -1.86
N TYR A 223 25.51 -6.01 -2.62
CA TYR A 223 25.64 -5.93 -4.08
C TYR A 223 24.26 -5.98 -4.77
N ARG A 224 24.07 -5.17 -5.81
CA ARG A 224 22.83 -5.14 -6.61
C ARG A 224 23.11 -5.47 -8.08
N VAL A 225 22.43 -6.48 -8.60
CA VAL A 225 22.43 -6.85 -10.03
C VAL A 225 21.36 -6.02 -10.77
N THR A 226 21.76 -5.26 -11.78
CA THR A 226 20.86 -4.44 -12.62
C THR A 226 20.13 -5.29 -13.68
N GLU A 227 19.10 -4.76 -14.33
CA GLU A 227 18.40 -5.44 -15.45
C GLU A 227 19.36 -5.82 -16.58
N ALA A 228 20.20 -4.88 -17.01
CA ALA A 228 21.21 -5.12 -18.06
C ALA A 228 22.22 -6.24 -17.71
N ASN A 229 22.38 -6.55 -16.42
CA ASN A 229 23.32 -7.56 -15.96
C ASN A 229 22.64 -8.92 -15.68
N LEU A 230 21.31 -9.04 -15.81
CA LEU A 230 20.61 -10.31 -15.60
C LEU A 230 21.10 -11.45 -16.52
N PRO A 231 21.37 -11.24 -17.82
CA PRO A 231 21.88 -12.32 -18.67
C PRO A 231 23.26 -12.83 -18.22
N ARG A 232 24.16 -11.93 -17.80
CA ARG A 232 25.48 -12.30 -17.27
C ARG A 232 25.37 -13.08 -15.96
N PHE A 233 24.44 -12.67 -15.09
CA PHE A 233 24.13 -13.39 -13.87
C PHE A 233 23.60 -14.81 -14.18
N ALA A 234 22.67 -14.94 -15.11
CA ALA A 234 22.13 -16.24 -15.52
C ALA A 234 23.21 -17.15 -16.10
N HIS A 235 24.11 -16.62 -16.92
CA HIS A 235 25.26 -17.36 -17.46
C HIS A 235 26.23 -17.84 -16.37
N ALA A 236 26.53 -17.01 -15.36
CA ALA A 236 27.35 -17.39 -14.23
C ALA A 236 26.72 -18.53 -13.41
N ILE A 237 25.40 -18.48 -13.19
CA ILE A 237 24.66 -19.56 -12.54
C ILE A 237 24.69 -20.85 -13.39
N ASN A 238 24.43 -20.75 -14.70
CA ASN A 238 24.46 -21.89 -15.60
C ASN A 238 25.83 -22.59 -15.62
N SER A 239 26.92 -21.81 -15.58
CA SER A 239 28.27 -22.36 -15.55
C SER A 239 28.60 -23.03 -14.22
N GLY A 240 28.07 -22.51 -13.11
CA GLY A 240 28.34 -23.05 -11.78
C GLY A 240 27.47 -24.25 -11.39
N ILE A 241 26.23 -24.32 -11.89
CA ILE A 241 25.26 -25.33 -11.45
C ILE A 241 25.70 -26.75 -11.84
N SER A 242 26.40 -26.92 -12.97
CA SER A 242 26.93 -28.20 -13.43
C SER A 242 28.03 -28.78 -12.53
N HIS A 243 28.65 -27.96 -11.68
CA HIS A 243 29.67 -28.38 -10.73
C HIS A 243 29.11 -28.75 -9.36
N LEU A 244 27.81 -28.57 -9.14
CA LEU A 244 27.17 -28.99 -7.89
C LEU A 244 26.82 -30.48 -7.94
N PRO A 245 26.88 -31.19 -6.80
CA PRO A 245 26.38 -32.55 -6.71
C PRO A 245 24.91 -32.61 -7.15
N GLN A 246 24.54 -33.66 -7.89
CA GLN A 246 23.16 -33.81 -8.37
C GLN A 246 22.24 -34.21 -7.20
N PRO A 247 21.15 -33.46 -6.95
CA PRO A 247 20.27 -33.77 -5.82
C PRO A 247 19.65 -35.17 -5.93
N ALA A 248 19.42 -35.66 -7.15
CA ALA A 248 18.85 -37.00 -7.37
C ALA A 248 19.66 -38.14 -6.73
N ASP A 249 20.98 -37.96 -6.59
CA ASP A 249 21.90 -38.98 -6.08
C ASP A 249 22.03 -38.95 -4.55
N VAL A 250 21.41 -37.98 -3.88
CA VAL A 250 21.49 -37.81 -2.44
C VAL A 250 20.79 -38.95 -1.70
N LEU A 251 21.49 -39.52 -0.72
CA LEU A 251 21.02 -40.62 0.13
C LEU A 251 20.66 -40.18 1.55
N ASP A 252 21.28 -39.12 2.07
CA ASP A 252 21.05 -38.65 3.44
C ASP A 252 20.78 -37.13 3.55
N THR A 253 20.49 -36.67 4.77
CA THR A 253 20.12 -35.28 5.02
C THR A 253 21.31 -34.33 5.09
N ARG A 254 22.52 -34.84 5.32
CA ARG A 254 23.75 -34.03 5.39
C ARG A 254 24.16 -33.57 4.00
N ASP A 255 24.11 -34.46 3.02
CA ASP A 255 24.35 -34.14 1.62
C ASP A 255 23.38 -33.06 1.11
N LEU A 256 22.10 -33.10 1.54
CA LEU A 256 21.13 -32.05 1.21
C LEU A 256 21.53 -30.68 1.78
N ASP A 257 22.01 -30.64 3.02
CA ASP A 257 22.47 -29.40 3.65
C ASP A 257 23.72 -28.85 2.95
N ASP A 258 24.67 -29.72 2.59
CA ASP A 258 25.89 -29.34 1.87
C ASP A 258 25.55 -28.79 0.47
N ILE A 259 24.63 -29.43 -0.26
CA ILE A 259 24.14 -28.91 -1.55
C ILE A 259 23.45 -27.55 -1.38
N ALA A 260 22.63 -27.37 -0.34
CA ALA A 260 21.96 -26.08 -0.08
C ALA A 260 22.97 -24.96 0.21
N ALA A 261 24.04 -25.25 0.96
CA ALA A 261 25.12 -24.33 1.26
C ALA A 261 25.94 -23.98 0.01
N LEU A 262 26.27 -24.96 -0.82
CA LEU A 262 26.97 -24.76 -2.10
C LEU A 262 26.13 -23.94 -3.09
N LEU A 263 24.84 -24.26 -3.20
CA LEU A 263 23.91 -23.50 -4.04
C LEU A 263 23.81 -22.04 -3.58
N THR A 264 23.66 -21.81 -2.27
CA THR A 264 23.61 -20.46 -1.71
C THR A 264 24.90 -19.68 -2.00
N THR A 265 26.05 -20.33 -1.84
CA THR A 265 27.36 -19.78 -2.15
C THR A 265 27.51 -19.42 -3.64
N LEU A 266 27.07 -20.30 -4.55
CA LEU A 266 27.06 -20.04 -5.98
C LEU A 266 26.28 -18.76 -6.31
N PHE A 267 25.08 -18.62 -5.75
CA PHE A 267 24.26 -17.42 -5.94
C PHE A 267 24.93 -16.17 -5.40
N GLN A 268 25.49 -16.22 -4.19
CA GLN A 268 26.18 -15.08 -3.59
C GLN A 268 27.41 -14.66 -4.40
N ASN A 269 28.20 -15.62 -4.87
CA ASN A 269 29.37 -15.35 -5.71
C ASN A 269 28.98 -14.74 -7.06
N ALA A 270 27.93 -15.26 -7.71
CA ALA A 270 27.40 -14.68 -8.94
C ALA A 270 26.86 -13.25 -8.72
N ILE A 271 26.16 -13.00 -7.61
CA ILE A 271 25.69 -11.65 -7.22
C ILE A 271 26.88 -10.70 -6.98
N LYS A 272 27.95 -11.15 -6.31
CA LYS A 272 29.15 -10.35 -6.05
C LYS A 272 29.93 -10.06 -7.32
N ALA A 273 30.10 -11.05 -8.20
CA ALA A 273 30.86 -10.95 -9.44
C ALA A 273 30.19 -10.01 -10.46
N VAL A 274 28.86 -10.06 -10.55
CA VAL A 274 28.09 -9.33 -11.58
C VAL A 274 27.46 -8.04 -11.02
N GLY A 275 27.22 -7.99 -9.71
CA GLY A 275 26.55 -6.89 -9.03
C GLY A 275 27.46 -5.71 -8.76
N LYS A 276 26.85 -4.52 -8.60
CA LYS A 276 27.56 -3.32 -8.17
C LYS A 276 27.28 -3.05 -6.70
N ARG A 277 28.32 -2.66 -5.93
CA ARG A 277 28.11 -2.14 -4.57
C ARG A 277 27.27 -0.86 -4.66
N PRO A 278 26.33 -0.63 -3.73
CA PRO A 278 25.65 0.66 -3.63
C PRO A 278 26.74 1.69 -3.31
N GLN A 279 27.02 2.61 -4.23
CA GLN A 279 27.85 3.76 -3.90
C GLN A 279 27.07 4.57 -2.87
N GLY A 280 27.46 4.44 -1.59
CA GLY A 280 26.94 5.21 -0.46
C GLY A 280 27.35 6.68 -0.51
N THR A 281 27.53 7.25 -1.71
CA THR A 281 27.73 8.67 -1.88
C THR A 281 26.40 9.33 -1.59
N ALA A 282 26.35 10.05 -0.48
CA ALA A 282 25.33 11.04 -0.20
C ALA A 282 25.03 11.83 -1.49
N LYS A 283 23.80 11.71 -2.00
CA LYS A 283 23.40 12.35 -3.25
C LYS A 283 22.96 13.78 -2.94
N SER A 284 23.32 14.72 -3.82
CA SER A 284 22.75 16.07 -3.80
C SER A 284 21.23 15.98 -3.90
N ALA A 285 20.53 16.98 -3.37
CA ALA A 285 19.11 17.05 -3.61
C ALA A 285 18.85 17.14 -5.13
N PRO A 286 18.05 16.22 -5.71
CA PRO A 286 17.86 16.15 -7.16
C PRO A 286 17.08 17.35 -7.73
N TRP A 287 16.52 18.18 -6.87
CA TRP A 287 15.87 19.45 -7.22
C TRP A 287 16.78 20.67 -7.16
N TRP A 288 18.04 20.53 -6.72
CA TRP A 288 19.00 21.62 -6.69
C TRP A 288 19.55 21.89 -8.10
N THR A 289 19.40 23.11 -8.58
CA THR A 289 19.76 23.52 -9.96
C THR A 289 20.97 24.47 -9.95
N PRO A 290 21.68 24.66 -11.08
CA PRO A 290 22.75 25.66 -11.18
C PRO A 290 22.29 27.07 -10.75
N ALA A 291 21.07 27.47 -11.13
CA ALA A 291 20.48 28.74 -10.69
C ALA A 291 20.29 28.82 -9.16
N CYS A 292 20.00 27.70 -8.49
CA CYS A 292 19.99 27.65 -7.03
C CYS A 292 21.39 27.87 -6.46
N ALA A 293 22.42 27.24 -7.06
CA ALA A 293 23.82 27.38 -6.64
C ALA A 293 24.37 28.81 -6.88
N GLU A 294 24.03 29.44 -8.01
CA GLU A 294 24.44 30.80 -8.36
C GLU A 294 23.81 31.85 -7.43
N LEU A 295 22.49 31.79 -7.23
CA LEU A 295 21.82 32.70 -6.29
C LEU A 295 22.26 32.45 -4.84
N HIS A 296 22.62 31.21 -4.52
CA HIS A 296 23.27 30.90 -3.26
C HIS A 296 24.63 31.59 -3.14
N ALA A 297 25.53 31.45 -4.12
CA ALA A 297 26.83 32.11 -4.12
C ALA A 297 26.71 33.64 -4.07
N GLY A 298 25.72 34.21 -4.77
CA GLY A 298 25.40 35.63 -4.77
C GLY A 298 24.89 36.14 -3.42
N TYR A 299 24.09 35.35 -2.71
CA TYR A 299 23.67 35.62 -1.33
C TYR A 299 24.84 35.49 -0.35
N ALA A 300 25.65 34.43 -0.46
CA ALA A 300 26.83 34.20 0.37
C ALA A 300 27.86 35.34 0.25
N SER A 301 28.03 35.90 -0.96
CA SER A 301 28.91 37.05 -1.22
C SER A 301 28.34 38.37 -0.71
N ALA A 302 27.01 38.53 -0.69
CA ALA A 302 26.32 39.71 -0.18
C ALA A 302 26.26 39.77 1.36
N ARG A 303 26.67 38.68 2.03
CA ARG A 303 26.71 38.53 3.49
C ARG A 303 27.61 39.55 4.20
N ARG A 304 28.47 40.28 3.45
CA ARG A 304 29.37 41.34 3.93
C ARG A 304 28.89 42.78 3.60
N ARG A 305 27.67 42.96 3.07
CA ARG A 305 27.15 44.26 2.57
C ARG A 305 25.85 44.68 3.27
N ALA A 306 25.31 45.86 2.95
CA ALA A 306 24.17 46.49 3.61
C ALA A 306 22.87 45.63 3.62
N ALA A 307 22.10 45.72 4.71
CA ALA A 307 20.94 44.87 5.02
C ALA A 307 19.82 44.79 3.94
N PRO A 308 19.48 45.86 3.19
CA PRO A 308 18.42 45.78 2.17
C PRO A 308 18.77 44.89 0.97
N GLU A 309 20.06 44.87 0.57
CA GLU A 309 20.55 44.07 -0.55
C GLU A 309 20.55 42.57 -0.19
N GLN A 310 20.91 42.27 1.05
CA GLN A 310 20.91 40.93 1.63
C GLN A 310 19.50 40.33 1.68
N GLU A 311 18.50 41.10 2.12
CA GLU A 311 17.11 40.62 2.24
C GLU A 311 16.46 40.38 0.86
N ARG A 312 16.79 41.20 -0.15
CA ARG A 312 16.37 40.96 -1.53
C ARG A 312 16.96 39.64 -2.07
N LYS A 313 18.29 39.47 -1.99
CA LYS A 313 18.98 38.24 -2.43
C LYS A 313 18.49 36.99 -1.70
N ARG A 314 18.16 37.11 -0.40
CA ARG A 314 17.53 36.03 0.37
C ARG A 314 16.16 35.63 -0.18
N ARG A 315 15.28 36.61 -0.45
CA ARG A 315 13.95 36.35 -1.04
C ARG A 315 14.06 35.70 -2.41
N ASP A 316 14.99 36.15 -3.24
CA ASP A 316 15.22 35.62 -4.60
C ASP A 316 15.73 34.17 -4.55
N MET A 317 16.71 33.88 -3.69
CA MET A 317 17.19 32.53 -3.44
C MET A 317 16.06 31.60 -2.95
N LEU A 318 15.31 32.00 -1.91
CA LEU A 318 14.21 31.19 -1.36
C LEU A 318 13.05 31.01 -2.35
N SER A 319 12.79 31.99 -3.21
CA SER A 319 11.82 31.87 -4.30
C SER A 319 12.30 30.84 -5.34
N THR A 320 13.56 30.93 -5.75
CA THR A 320 14.16 30.03 -6.74
C THR A 320 14.22 28.59 -6.24
N ILE A 321 14.63 28.36 -4.99
CA ILE A 321 14.61 27.02 -4.37
C ILE A 321 13.19 26.45 -4.35
N ARG A 322 12.18 27.26 -3.99
CA ARG A 322 10.77 26.81 -3.99
C ARG A 322 10.31 26.43 -5.40
N ASN A 323 10.67 27.22 -6.40
CA ASN A 323 10.30 26.95 -7.79
C ASN A 323 11.04 25.72 -8.32
N ALA A 324 12.35 25.62 -8.13
CA ALA A 324 13.15 24.46 -8.54
C ALA A 324 12.66 23.16 -7.90
N LYS A 325 12.32 23.17 -6.60
CA LYS A 325 11.69 22.03 -5.92
C LYS A 325 10.33 21.69 -6.52
N ARG A 326 9.48 22.69 -6.77
CA ARG A 326 8.17 22.49 -7.41
C ARG A 326 8.33 21.89 -8.81
N ASP A 327 9.26 22.39 -9.61
CA ASP A 327 9.46 21.98 -10.99
C ASP A 327 10.13 20.61 -11.10
N TYR A 328 11.03 20.26 -10.17
CA TYR A 328 11.51 18.89 -10.02
C TYR A 328 10.35 17.92 -9.73
N TRP A 329 9.52 18.21 -8.72
CA TRP A 329 8.41 17.31 -8.38
C TRP A 329 7.36 17.25 -9.49
N ARG A 330 7.10 18.36 -10.20
CA ARG A 330 6.28 18.34 -11.41
C ARG A 330 6.88 17.41 -12.46
N ARG A 331 8.17 17.54 -12.78
CA ARG A 331 8.84 16.63 -13.71
C ARG A 331 8.73 15.16 -13.29
N VAL A 332 8.94 14.85 -12.00
CA VAL A 332 8.77 13.47 -11.47
C VAL A 332 7.34 12.96 -11.65
N ILE A 333 6.35 13.81 -11.40
CA ILE A 333 4.93 13.47 -11.54
C ILE A 333 4.53 13.33 -13.01
N ASP A 334 4.97 14.26 -13.86
CA ASP A 334 4.63 14.32 -15.29
C ASP A 334 5.36 13.23 -16.10
N SER A 335 6.53 12.78 -15.64
CA SER A 335 7.29 11.67 -16.23
C SER A 335 6.82 10.29 -15.79
N ALA A 336 5.83 10.19 -14.88
CA ALA A 336 5.29 8.90 -14.45
C ALA A 336 4.59 8.20 -15.62
N ALA A 337 5.27 7.21 -16.20
CA ALA A 337 4.82 6.51 -17.40
C ALA A 337 4.17 5.15 -17.11
N ASP A 338 4.54 4.52 -16.00
CA ASP A 338 4.08 3.16 -15.65
C ASP A 338 3.51 3.05 -14.23
N ASP A 339 3.05 1.84 -13.89
CA ASP A 339 2.51 1.52 -12.57
C ASP A 339 3.54 1.73 -11.46
N ALA A 340 4.79 1.36 -11.68
CA ALA A 340 5.84 1.42 -10.67
C ALA A 340 6.13 2.87 -10.28
N ASP A 341 6.20 3.77 -11.26
CA ASP A 341 6.38 5.20 -11.05
C ASP A 341 5.15 5.83 -10.39
N LEU A 342 3.94 5.44 -10.80
CA LEU A 342 2.72 5.89 -10.16
C LEU A 342 2.65 5.46 -8.68
N TYR A 343 3.03 4.23 -8.36
CA TYR A 343 3.07 3.75 -6.98
C TYR A 343 4.13 4.48 -6.14
N LYS A 344 5.27 4.89 -6.71
CA LYS A 344 6.26 5.75 -6.02
C LYS A 344 5.66 7.12 -5.69
N VAL A 345 4.97 7.74 -6.66
CA VAL A 345 4.34 9.06 -6.49
C VAL A 345 3.20 8.98 -5.46
N VAL A 346 2.30 8.01 -5.59
CA VAL A 346 1.15 7.83 -4.68
C VAL A 346 1.61 7.34 -3.31
N GLY A 347 2.65 6.50 -3.21
CA GLY A 347 3.18 5.98 -1.94
C GLY A 347 3.69 7.07 -0.99
N TRP A 348 3.99 8.25 -1.51
CA TRP A 348 4.50 9.39 -0.73
C TRP A 348 3.57 9.84 0.40
N HIS A 349 2.24 9.73 0.26
CA HIS A 349 1.34 10.07 1.37
C HIS A 349 1.50 9.18 2.62
N LYS A 350 2.16 8.02 2.47
CA LYS A 350 2.45 7.07 3.56
C LYS A 350 3.87 7.20 4.11
N LEU A 351 4.73 8.02 3.50
CA LEU A 351 6.09 8.24 3.95
C LEU A 351 6.07 9.28 5.08
N ALA A 352 6.08 8.80 6.33
CA ALA A 352 6.50 9.62 7.46
C ALA A 352 8.01 9.85 7.38
N PRO A 353 8.55 10.95 7.95
CA PRO A 353 9.99 11.06 8.15
C PRO A 353 10.52 9.86 8.93
N SER A 354 11.69 9.39 8.51
CA SER A 354 12.40 8.30 9.16
C SER A 354 13.05 8.84 10.44
N LEU A 355 12.22 9.14 11.44
CA LEU A 355 12.71 9.34 12.81
C LEU A 355 13.20 8.00 13.33
N LYS A 356 14.33 8.01 14.03
CA LYS A 356 14.85 6.85 14.75
C LYS A 356 13.84 6.36 15.79
N ALA A 357 13.88 5.06 16.06
CA ALA A 357 13.16 4.38 17.12
C ALA A 357 13.48 5.05 18.47
N PRO A 358 12.45 5.38 19.28
CA PRO A 358 12.70 5.92 20.61
C PRO A 358 13.41 4.91 21.51
N PRO A 359 13.89 5.35 22.69
CA PRO A 359 14.36 4.43 23.72
C PRO A 359 13.31 3.34 24.00
N LEU A 360 13.78 2.12 24.23
CA LEU A 360 12.89 1.04 24.67
C LEU A 360 12.85 1.00 26.19
N ILE A 361 11.64 0.92 26.77
CA ILE A 361 11.48 0.74 28.21
C ILE A 361 11.26 -0.75 28.50
N VAL A 362 12.22 -1.36 29.18
CA VAL A 362 12.16 -2.77 29.59
C VAL A 362 12.36 -2.84 31.09
N ASN A 363 11.37 -3.38 31.81
CA ASN A 363 11.38 -3.48 33.28
C ASN A 363 11.67 -2.14 34.00
N GLY A 364 11.21 -1.02 33.45
CA GLY A 364 11.44 0.32 34.00
C GLY A 364 12.78 0.95 33.63
N VAL A 365 13.67 0.23 32.93
CA VAL A 365 14.97 0.73 32.45
C VAL A 365 14.84 1.22 31.01
N SER A 366 15.39 2.40 30.72
CA SER A 366 15.45 2.98 29.37
C SER A 366 16.68 2.47 28.62
N ILE A 367 16.47 1.86 27.46
CA ILE A 367 17.50 1.34 26.56
C ILE A 367 17.57 2.23 25.33
N GLU A 368 18.70 2.94 25.14
CA GLU A 368 18.82 3.98 24.12
C GLU A 368 19.59 3.52 22.87
N SER A 369 20.67 2.74 23.07
CA SER A 369 21.54 2.25 22.01
C SER A 369 20.77 1.38 21.01
N THR A 370 20.94 1.63 19.70
CA THR A 370 20.28 0.83 18.66
C THR A 370 20.64 -0.65 18.75
N LYS A 371 21.88 -1.00 19.16
CA LYS A 371 22.29 -2.40 19.32
C LYS A 371 21.58 -3.05 20.51
N GLU A 372 21.62 -2.42 21.67
CA GLU A 372 20.94 -2.93 22.88
C GLU A 372 19.43 -2.98 22.69
N LYS A 373 18.83 -2.03 21.96
CA LYS A 373 17.41 -2.10 21.58
C LYS A 373 17.12 -3.33 20.72
N ALA A 374 17.98 -3.66 19.76
CA ALA A 374 17.83 -4.84 18.93
C ALA A 374 17.95 -6.14 19.75
N GLU A 375 18.88 -6.19 20.70
CA GLU A 375 19.07 -7.31 21.64
C GLU A 375 17.88 -7.45 22.60
N ALA A 376 17.37 -6.35 23.13
CA ALA A 376 16.17 -6.35 23.97
C ALA A 376 14.92 -6.80 23.21
N LEU A 377 14.80 -6.44 21.92
CA LEU A 377 13.71 -6.92 21.06
C LEU A 377 13.87 -8.41 20.73
N LEU A 378 15.09 -8.89 20.46
CA LEU A 378 15.39 -10.31 20.30
C LEU A 378 14.91 -11.09 21.53
N GLU A 379 15.37 -10.70 22.71
CA GLU A 379 15.09 -11.40 23.95
C GLU A 379 13.60 -11.36 24.34
N LYS A 380 12.97 -10.18 24.29
CA LYS A 380 11.58 -10.03 24.78
C LYS A 380 10.50 -10.43 23.77
N VAL A 381 10.84 -10.54 22.49
CA VAL A 381 9.85 -10.87 21.43
C VAL A 381 10.06 -12.28 20.90
N LEU A 382 11.31 -12.72 20.68
CA LEU A 382 11.61 -14.00 20.02
C LEU A 382 12.01 -15.12 21.01
N HIS A 383 12.55 -14.80 22.19
CA HIS A 383 12.90 -15.77 23.23
C HIS A 383 11.90 -15.77 24.40
N ARG A 384 10.61 -15.69 24.07
CA ARG A 384 9.56 -15.58 25.09
C ARG A 384 9.36 -16.89 25.88
N TYR A 385 9.53 -18.02 25.21
CA TYR A 385 9.41 -19.36 25.77
C TYR A 385 10.66 -20.14 25.40
N ASP A 386 10.99 -21.14 26.21
CA ASP A 386 12.10 -22.05 25.97
C ASP A 386 11.60 -23.51 25.92
N ASP A 387 12.53 -24.46 25.80
CA ASP A 387 12.20 -25.87 25.70
C ASP A 387 11.49 -26.43 26.95
N SER A 388 11.65 -25.80 28.12
CA SER A 388 10.98 -26.21 29.37
C SER A 388 9.48 -25.90 29.37
N ASP A 389 9.02 -25.00 28.49
CA ASP A 389 7.61 -24.71 28.29
C ASP A 389 6.89 -25.72 27.38
N ASP A 390 7.65 -26.48 26.59
CA ASP A 390 7.12 -27.46 25.63
C ASP A 390 6.80 -28.81 26.30
N LEU A 391 6.44 -29.83 25.50
CA LEU A 391 6.26 -31.19 25.99
C LEU A 391 7.60 -31.82 26.35
N GLU A 392 7.66 -32.53 27.47
CA GLU A 392 8.86 -33.22 27.92
C GLU A 392 9.31 -34.34 26.96
N TYR A 393 8.34 -35.01 26.31
CA TYR A 393 8.59 -36.07 25.34
C TYR A 393 8.55 -35.56 23.89
N ASP A 394 9.23 -36.26 22.97
CA ASP A 394 9.14 -36.00 21.53
C ASP A 394 7.92 -36.73 20.91
N PRO A 395 6.93 -36.02 20.36
CA PRO A 395 5.77 -36.61 19.69
C PRO A 395 6.12 -37.44 18.43
N LEU A 396 7.32 -37.26 17.87
CA LEU A 396 7.79 -38.05 16.73
C LEU A 396 8.22 -39.46 17.12
N GLU A 397 8.61 -39.67 18.39
CA GLU A 397 9.01 -40.96 18.96
C GLU A 397 7.85 -41.69 19.64
N ALA A 398 6.78 -40.96 20.01
CA ALA A 398 5.63 -41.52 20.69
C ALA A 398 4.82 -42.50 19.81
N GLU A 399 4.61 -43.72 20.30
CA GLU A 399 3.65 -44.66 19.70
C GLU A 399 2.23 -44.06 19.68
N GLY A 400 1.49 -44.27 18.60
CA GLY A 400 0.08 -43.85 18.58
C GLY A 400 -0.65 -44.00 17.26
N ARG A 401 -1.79 -43.31 17.20
CA ARG A 401 -2.85 -43.46 16.19
C ARG A 401 -2.28 -43.50 14.77
N ARG A 402 -2.59 -44.57 14.02
CA ARG A 402 -2.19 -44.70 12.61
C ARG A 402 -2.62 -43.45 11.81
N PRO A 403 -1.76 -42.94 10.92
CA PRO A 403 -2.11 -41.79 10.11
C PRO A 403 -3.31 -42.10 9.22
N ILE A 404 -4.22 -41.13 9.10
CA ILE A 404 -5.47 -41.27 8.31
C ILE A 404 -5.53 -40.28 7.14
N LEU A 405 -4.63 -39.28 7.10
CA LEU A 405 -4.57 -38.30 6.02
C LEU A 405 -3.50 -38.69 5.00
N PRO A 406 -3.78 -38.59 3.69
CA PRO A 406 -2.79 -38.90 2.66
C PRO A 406 -1.72 -37.81 2.55
N TRP A 407 -0.52 -38.23 2.19
CA TRP A 407 0.59 -37.34 1.86
C TRP A 407 1.46 -37.99 0.80
N THR A 408 1.66 -37.27 -0.29
CA THR A 408 2.57 -37.68 -1.36
C THR A 408 3.84 -36.86 -1.28
N THR A 409 4.98 -37.51 -1.52
CA THR A 409 6.28 -36.84 -1.69
C THR A 409 6.56 -36.50 -3.14
N ALA A 410 5.78 -37.00 -4.11
CA ALA A 410 6.01 -36.73 -5.53
C ALA A 410 5.77 -35.26 -5.86
N ILE A 411 6.65 -34.65 -6.64
CA ILE A 411 6.60 -33.24 -7.05
C ILE A 411 6.76 -33.10 -8.57
N SER A 412 5.94 -32.26 -9.18
CA SER A 412 6.06 -31.87 -10.59
C SER A 412 6.91 -30.59 -10.74
N LEU A 413 7.51 -30.39 -11.91
CA LEU A 413 8.27 -29.18 -12.20
C LEU A 413 7.39 -27.93 -12.13
N GLU A 414 6.16 -28.02 -12.61
CA GLU A 414 5.18 -26.93 -12.66
C GLU A 414 4.71 -26.51 -11.26
N GLU A 415 4.64 -27.45 -10.31
CA GLU A 415 4.35 -27.15 -8.91
C GLU A 415 5.49 -26.38 -8.25
N VAL A 416 6.72 -26.78 -8.51
CA VAL A 416 7.93 -26.07 -8.04
C VAL A 416 7.99 -24.69 -8.66
N GLU A 417 7.79 -24.57 -9.97
CA GLU A 417 7.79 -23.30 -10.69
C GLU A 417 6.75 -22.33 -10.11
N LYS A 418 5.51 -22.79 -9.91
CA LYS A 418 4.44 -22.00 -9.28
C LYS A 418 4.77 -21.60 -7.84
N SER A 419 5.59 -22.39 -7.16
CA SER A 419 5.95 -22.16 -5.76
C SER A 419 7.19 -21.28 -5.62
N VAL A 420 8.15 -21.31 -6.55
CA VAL A 420 9.40 -20.56 -6.49
C VAL A 420 9.32 -19.25 -7.26
N ILE A 421 8.95 -19.27 -8.55
CA ILE A 421 8.99 -18.10 -9.43
C ILE A 421 7.62 -17.57 -9.87
N GLY A 422 6.56 -18.37 -9.76
CA GLY A 422 5.17 -18.00 -10.06
C GLY A 422 4.52 -17.08 -9.02
N VAL A 423 5.31 -16.41 -8.20
CA VAL A 423 4.89 -15.54 -7.10
C VAL A 423 5.31 -14.08 -7.35
N SER A 424 4.66 -13.16 -6.66
CA SER A 424 5.10 -11.76 -6.63
C SER A 424 6.47 -11.65 -5.95
N SER A 425 7.26 -10.62 -6.30
CA SER A 425 8.59 -10.43 -5.74
C SER A 425 8.53 -10.30 -4.21
N THR A 426 9.18 -11.22 -3.50
CA THR A 426 9.37 -11.15 -2.04
C THR A 426 10.75 -10.58 -1.72
N SER A 427 10.87 -9.90 -0.57
CA SER A 427 12.18 -9.48 -0.04
C SER A 427 13.06 -10.71 0.23
N PRO A 428 14.36 -10.67 -0.17
CA PRO A 428 15.30 -11.77 0.01
C PRO A 428 15.74 -11.88 1.48
N GLY A 429 16.24 -13.05 1.86
CA GLY A 429 16.88 -13.28 3.17
C GLY A 429 18.35 -12.84 3.19
N ALA A 430 19.12 -13.47 4.08
CA ALA A 430 20.56 -13.25 4.20
C ALA A 430 21.33 -13.60 2.91
N ASP A 431 20.83 -14.56 2.12
CA ASP A 431 21.37 -14.98 0.82
C ASP A 431 21.31 -13.91 -0.28
N ARG A 432 20.50 -12.85 -0.08
CA ARG A 432 20.23 -11.77 -1.06
C ARG A 432 19.63 -12.25 -2.38
N VAL A 433 19.17 -13.50 -2.47
CA VAL A 433 18.57 -14.09 -3.67
C VAL A 433 17.12 -13.63 -3.80
N THR A 434 16.80 -12.94 -4.89
CA THR A 434 15.45 -12.42 -5.15
C THR A 434 14.70 -13.29 -6.15
N VAL A 435 13.36 -13.29 -6.11
CA VAL A 435 12.53 -13.97 -7.12
C VAL A 435 12.85 -13.51 -8.54
N ARG A 436 13.23 -12.24 -8.72
CA ARG A 436 13.68 -11.70 -10.01
C ARG A 436 14.95 -12.37 -10.53
N LEU A 437 15.93 -12.62 -9.66
CA LEU A 437 17.15 -13.34 -10.03
C LEU A 437 16.85 -14.81 -10.35
N LEU A 438 15.97 -15.44 -9.56
CA LEU A 438 15.52 -16.82 -9.82
C LEU A 438 14.82 -16.94 -11.17
N LYS A 439 13.95 -15.99 -11.53
CA LYS A 439 13.32 -15.93 -12.86
C LYS A 439 14.35 -15.84 -13.99
N ALA A 440 15.39 -15.02 -13.83
CA ALA A 440 16.39 -14.82 -14.87
C ALA A 440 17.20 -16.08 -15.19
N CYS A 441 17.40 -16.98 -14.21
CA CYS A 441 18.17 -18.21 -14.38
C CYS A 441 17.32 -19.48 -14.32
N TRP A 442 15.99 -19.36 -14.30
CA TRP A 442 15.08 -20.49 -14.00
C TRP A 442 15.30 -21.68 -14.94
N GLN A 443 15.40 -21.41 -16.25
CA GLN A 443 15.63 -22.44 -17.27
C GLN A 443 16.86 -23.31 -16.99
N HIS A 444 17.88 -22.79 -16.31
CA HIS A 444 19.12 -23.50 -15.98
C HIS A 444 19.04 -24.30 -14.67
N ILE A 445 18.18 -23.89 -13.74
CA ILE A 445 18.13 -24.47 -12.38
C ILE A 445 16.85 -25.25 -12.09
N ARG A 446 15.82 -25.17 -12.94
CA ARG A 446 14.48 -25.71 -12.66
C ARG A 446 14.47 -27.19 -12.32
N ALA A 447 15.25 -28.01 -13.03
CA ALA A 447 15.36 -29.45 -12.79
C ALA A 447 16.07 -29.72 -11.45
N PHE A 448 17.21 -29.07 -11.24
CA PHE A 448 17.98 -29.15 -9.99
C PHE A 448 17.13 -28.81 -8.76
N ILE A 449 16.39 -27.70 -8.78
CA ILE A 449 15.52 -27.29 -7.66
C ILE A 449 14.37 -28.29 -7.46
N ARG A 450 13.82 -28.85 -8.54
CA ARG A 450 12.77 -29.89 -8.44
C ARG A 450 13.30 -31.13 -7.75
N ASP A 451 14.43 -31.67 -8.20
CA ASP A 451 15.05 -32.86 -7.63
C ASP A 451 15.45 -32.63 -6.16
N PHE A 452 15.98 -31.44 -5.87
CA PHE A 452 16.32 -31.04 -4.52
C PHE A 452 15.08 -31.01 -3.61
N PHE A 453 13.98 -30.37 -4.02
CA PHE A 453 12.74 -30.38 -3.24
C PHE A 453 12.13 -31.78 -3.10
N GLN A 454 12.21 -32.61 -4.15
CA GLN A 454 11.75 -33.99 -4.13
C GLN A 454 12.45 -34.77 -3.00
N LYS A 455 13.77 -34.67 -2.93
CA LYS A 455 14.57 -35.31 -1.88
C LYS A 455 14.31 -34.76 -0.49
N CYS A 456 14.11 -33.45 -0.34
CA CYS A 456 13.66 -32.86 0.93
C CYS A 456 12.36 -33.52 1.45
N LEU A 457 11.39 -33.79 0.57
CA LEU A 457 10.15 -34.46 0.95
C LEU A 457 10.33 -35.96 1.23
N GLU A 458 11.17 -36.64 0.46
CA GLU A 458 11.45 -38.08 0.63
C GLU A 458 12.16 -38.38 1.94
N LEU A 459 13.18 -37.58 2.25
CA LEU A 459 14.00 -37.67 3.46
C LEU A 459 13.39 -36.93 4.66
N SER A 460 12.23 -36.29 4.48
CA SER A 460 11.56 -35.51 5.54
C SER A 460 12.45 -34.44 6.17
N HIS A 461 13.26 -33.76 5.37
CA HIS A 461 14.27 -32.80 5.84
C HIS A 461 14.07 -31.41 5.23
N PHE A 462 14.11 -30.38 6.08
CA PHE A 462 14.17 -28.99 5.66
C PHE A 462 15.62 -28.50 5.74
N PRO A 463 16.20 -27.92 4.67
CA PRO A 463 17.61 -27.57 4.63
C PRO A 463 18.02 -26.54 5.68
N SER A 464 19.12 -26.81 6.37
CA SER A 464 19.66 -26.00 7.46
C SER A 464 20.07 -24.60 7.02
N GLU A 465 20.65 -24.46 5.82
CA GLU A 465 21.07 -23.17 5.23
C GLU A 465 19.89 -22.17 5.12
N TRP A 466 18.67 -22.67 4.93
CA TRP A 466 17.48 -21.83 4.78
C TRP A 466 16.71 -21.59 6.09
N LYS A 467 17.25 -22.04 7.23
CA LYS A 467 16.65 -21.83 8.56
C LYS A 467 17.07 -20.51 9.21
N LEU A 468 18.08 -19.82 8.68
CA LEU A 468 18.49 -18.48 9.12
C LEU A 468 17.50 -17.40 8.65
N ALA A 469 17.01 -16.60 9.60
CA ALA A 469 16.13 -15.46 9.33
C ALA A 469 16.80 -14.12 9.68
N GLU A 470 16.85 -13.20 8.73
CA GLU A 470 17.11 -11.79 9.03
C GLU A 470 15.78 -11.15 9.49
N VAL A 471 15.65 -10.87 10.80
CA VAL A 471 14.41 -10.36 11.40
C VAL A 471 14.44 -8.85 11.45
N VAL A 472 13.58 -8.20 10.67
CA VAL A 472 13.45 -6.75 10.62
C VAL A 472 12.37 -6.30 11.58
N MET A 473 12.72 -5.46 12.55
CA MET A 473 11.77 -4.91 13.52
C MET A 473 11.02 -3.73 12.90
N LEU A 474 9.71 -3.92 12.64
CA LEU A 474 8.84 -2.89 12.09
C LEU A 474 7.84 -2.40 13.15
N PRO A 475 7.62 -1.08 13.29
CA PRO A 475 6.62 -0.58 14.23
C PRO A 475 5.21 -1.00 13.80
N LYS A 476 4.40 -1.41 14.78
CA LYS A 476 2.97 -1.70 14.59
C LYS A 476 2.25 -0.43 14.17
N ILE A 477 1.52 -0.52 13.06
CA ILE A 477 0.75 0.61 12.52
C ILE A 477 -0.27 1.07 13.58
N GLY A 478 -0.29 2.36 13.88
CA GLY A 478 -1.24 2.99 14.81
C GLY A 478 -0.88 2.90 16.28
N LYS A 479 0.26 2.30 16.65
CA LYS A 479 0.81 2.40 18.01
C LYS A 479 1.62 3.69 18.12
N LYS A 480 1.13 4.61 18.97
CA LYS A 480 1.76 5.91 19.22
C LYS A 480 3.02 5.76 20.06
N ASP A 481 2.91 5.05 21.18
CA ASP A 481 4.05 4.65 21.98
C ASP A 481 4.86 3.56 21.26
N ARG A 482 6.12 3.88 20.94
CA ARG A 482 7.07 2.95 20.33
C ARG A 482 8.21 2.56 21.28
N SER A 483 8.16 3.01 22.54
CA SER A 483 9.11 2.64 23.59
C SER A 483 8.84 1.23 24.14
N SER A 484 7.59 0.76 24.05
CA SER A 484 7.29 -0.63 24.40
C SER A 484 7.77 -1.60 23.32
N VAL A 485 8.47 -2.68 23.74
CA VAL A 485 8.79 -3.83 22.86
C VAL A 485 7.55 -4.42 22.19
N ARG A 486 6.37 -4.33 22.84
CA ARG A 486 5.09 -4.81 22.30
C ARG A 486 4.61 -4.02 21.09
N SER A 487 5.16 -2.83 20.84
CA SER A 487 4.84 -1.98 19.69
C SER A 487 5.59 -2.36 18.41
N TRP A 488 6.46 -3.36 18.45
CA TRP A 488 7.25 -3.82 17.31
C TRP A 488 6.76 -5.16 16.77
N ARG A 489 6.97 -5.41 15.47
CA ARG A 489 6.69 -6.67 14.77
C ARG A 489 7.98 -7.23 14.19
N PRO A 490 8.35 -8.47 14.51
CA PRO A 490 9.52 -9.13 13.94
C PRO A 490 9.19 -9.68 12.55
N ILE A 491 9.58 -9.01 11.46
CA ILE A 491 9.37 -9.56 10.11
C ILE A 491 10.60 -10.36 9.66
N ALA A 492 10.44 -11.67 9.54
CA ALA A 492 11.48 -12.59 9.10
C ALA A 492 11.68 -12.55 7.57
N LEU A 493 12.90 -12.21 7.15
CA LEU A 493 13.35 -12.32 5.78
C LEU A 493 14.11 -13.65 5.60
N LEU A 494 13.51 -14.58 4.86
CA LEU A 494 14.04 -15.92 4.58
C LEU A 494 14.45 -16.05 3.10
N SER A 495 15.28 -17.06 2.80
CA SER A 495 15.66 -17.42 1.43
C SER A 495 14.45 -17.53 0.50
N CYS A 496 14.53 -16.94 -0.69
CA CYS A 496 13.46 -17.06 -1.67
C CYS A 496 13.30 -18.49 -2.20
N ILE A 497 14.38 -19.29 -2.22
CA ILE A 497 14.34 -20.71 -2.61
C ILE A 497 13.67 -21.52 -1.51
N GLY A 498 14.10 -21.37 -0.25
CA GLY A 498 13.45 -22.02 0.90
C GLY A 498 11.96 -21.71 1.02
N LYS A 499 11.56 -20.45 0.83
CA LYS A 499 10.14 -20.04 0.76
C LYS A 499 9.36 -20.77 -0.35
N GLY A 500 10.03 -21.20 -1.41
CA GLY A 500 9.46 -22.03 -2.47
C GLY A 500 8.99 -23.39 -1.93
N LEU A 501 9.87 -24.10 -1.20
CA LEU A 501 9.56 -25.38 -0.56
C LEU A 501 8.46 -25.22 0.50
N GLU A 502 8.59 -24.21 1.36
CA GLU A 502 7.58 -23.88 2.38
C GLU A 502 6.19 -23.69 1.77
N ARG A 503 6.10 -22.93 0.67
CA ARG A 503 4.84 -22.63 -0.01
C ARG A 503 4.22 -23.86 -0.68
N LEU A 504 5.05 -24.74 -1.23
CA LEU A 504 4.62 -26.01 -1.79
C LEU A 504 3.95 -26.86 -0.72
N VAL A 505 4.65 -27.09 0.40
CA VAL A 505 4.15 -27.85 1.56
C VAL A 505 2.87 -27.21 2.12
N ALA A 506 2.87 -25.88 2.32
CA ALA A 506 1.73 -25.16 2.87
C ALA A 506 0.47 -25.31 2.02
N ARG A 507 0.58 -25.25 0.69
CA ARG A 507 -0.56 -25.42 -0.22
C ARG A 507 -1.17 -26.81 -0.11
N ARG A 508 -0.35 -27.86 0.00
CA ARG A 508 -0.81 -29.25 0.19
C ARG A 508 -1.54 -29.41 1.51
N ILE A 509 -0.97 -28.91 2.61
CA ILE A 509 -1.58 -28.93 3.95
C ILE A 509 -2.91 -28.16 3.95
N SER A 510 -2.94 -26.91 3.45
CA SER A 510 -4.15 -26.10 3.46
C SER A 510 -5.31 -26.72 2.67
N TRP A 511 -5.02 -27.37 1.54
CA TRP A 511 -6.04 -28.08 0.77
C TRP A 511 -6.56 -29.30 1.54
N ALA A 512 -5.65 -30.17 2.01
CA ALA A 512 -6.00 -31.39 2.73
C ALA A 512 -6.79 -31.08 4.02
N ALA A 513 -6.41 -30.02 4.74
CA ALA A 513 -7.07 -29.65 5.99
C ALA A 513 -8.53 -29.21 5.81
N ILE A 514 -8.89 -28.64 4.65
CA ILE A 514 -10.28 -28.34 4.29
C ILE A 514 -10.97 -29.60 3.79
N HIS A 515 -10.34 -30.31 2.84
CA HIS A 515 -10.94 -31.45 2.16
C HIS A 515 -11.31 -32.58 3.13
N TYR A 516 -10.42 -32.90 4.08
CA TYR A 516 -10.64 -33.92 5.11
C TYR A 516 -11.27 -33.36 6.40
N GLY A 517 -11.72 -32.09 6.40
CA GLY A 517 -12.48 -31.52 7.51
C GLY A 517 -11.70 -31.36 8.84
N VAL A 518 -10.37 -31.33 8.78
CA VAL A 518 -9.45 -31.17 9.93
C VAL A 518 -9.72 -29.85 10.66
N ILE A 519 -9.99 -28.79 9.91
CA ILE A 519 -10.22 -27.44 10.44
C ILE A 519 -11.72 -27.14 10.47
N SER A 520 -12.16 -26.34 11.44
CA SER A 520 -13.53 -25.82 11.48
C SER A 520 -13.83 -24.96 10.25
N PRO A 521 -14.98 -25.11 9.58
CA PRO A 521 -15.40 -24.23 8.49
C PRO A 521 -15.45 -22.76 8.86
N GLN A 522 -15.57 -22.45 10.16
CA GLN A 522 -15.59 -21.09 10.69
C GLN A 522 -14.20 -20.53 10.99
N HIS A 523 -13.13 -21.30 10.69
CA HIS A 523 -11.75 -20.85 10.76
C HIS A 523 -11.26 -20.51 9.35
N GLY A 524 -10.87 -19.27 9.13
CA GLY A 524 -10.24 -18.77 7.91
C GLY A 524 -8.82 -18.26 8.16
N GLY A 525 -8.21 -17.66 7.14
CA GLY A 525 -6.82 -17.21 7.18
C GLY A 525 -5.87 -18.33 6.73
N ALA A 526 -4.97 -18.05 5.79
CA ALA A 526 -4.07 -19.04 5.16
C ALA A 526 -4.75 -20.22 4.41
N LEU A 527 -6.08 -20.19 4.29
CA LEU A 527 -6.87 -21.24 3.65
C LEU A 527 -7.39 -20.79 2.28
N PRO A 528 -7.35 -21.66 1.25
CA PRO A 528 -7.81 -21.31 -0.09
C PRO A 528 -9.29 -20.95 -0.08
N LYS A 529 -9.64 -19.92 -0.85
CA LYS A 529 -11.03 -19.45 -1.07
C LYS A 529 -11.79 -19.03 0.20
N ARG A 530 -11.16 -18.92 1.38
CA ARG A 530 -11.73 -18.35 2.61
C ARG A 530 -11.20 -16.93 2.83
N SER A 531 -12.05 -15.98 3.18
CA SER A 531 -11.67 -14.60 3.47
C SER A 531 -12.22 -14.10 4.80
N ALA A 532 -11.61 -13.06 5.35
CA ALA A 532 -12.08 -12.36 6.55
C ALA A 532 -13.54 -11.89 6.39
N VAL A 533 -13.88 -11.33 5.22
CA VAL A 533 -15.22 -10.83 4.91
C VAL A 533 -16.25 -11.96 4.90
N ASP A 534 -15.88 -13.17 4.48
CA ASP A 534 -16.78 -14.33 4.48
C ASP A 534 -17.24 -14.70 5.90
N LEU A 535 -16.33 -14.63 6.89
CA LEU A 535 -16.65 -14.93 8.30
C LEU A 535 -17.51 -13.82 8.91
N VAL A 536 -17.21 -12.55 8.61
CA VAL A 536 -18.04 -11.43 9.08
C VAL A 536 -19.45 -11.49 8.48
N ALA A 537 -19.57 -11.78 7.18
CA ALA A 537 -20.86 -11.93 6.51
C ALA A 537 -21.65 -13.13 7.08
N SER A 538 -20.97 -14.23 7.42
CA SER A 538 -21.53 -15.39 8.10
C SER A 538 -22.11 -15.00 9.48
N PHE A 539 -21.31 -14.33 10.31
CA PHE A 539 -21.76 -13.85 11.62
C PHE A 539 -22.92 -12.86 11.52
N VAL A 540 -22.86 -11.90 10.57
CA VAL A 540 -23.95 -10.93 10.37
C VAL A 540 -25.25 -11.61 9.96
N TYR A 541 -25.20 -12.65 9.12
CA TYR A 541 -26.37 -13.46 8.82
C TYR A 541 -26.97 -14.11 10.08
N ASP A 542 -26.12 -14.63 10.98
CA ASP A 542 -26.56 -15.24 12.24
C ASP A 542 -27.23 -14.22 13.16
N VAL A 543 -26.69 -13.00 13.24
CA VAL A 543 -27.27 -11.89 14.01
C VAL A 543 -28.60 -11.44 13.41
N GLU A 544 -28.70 -11.30 12.07
CA GLU A 544 -29.96 -10.95 11.42
C GLU A 544 -31.04 -12.01 11.67
N SER A 545 -30.66 -13.29 11.62
CA SER A 545 -31.54 -14.43 11.93
C SER A 545 -31.99 -14.42 13.39
N ALA A 546 -31.07 -14.14 14.34
CA ALA A 546 -31.40 -14.02 15.75
C ALA A 546 -32.35 -12.84 16.02
N PHE A 547 -32.08 -11.68 15.41
CA PHE A 547 -32.95 -10.50 15.49
C PHE A 547 -34.36 -10.80 15.01
N ALA A 548 -34.51 -11.53 13.91
CA ALA A 548 -35.80 -11.91 13.38
C ALA A 548 -36.60 -12.80 14.35
N GLN A 549 -35.91 -13.60 15.16
CA GLN A 549 -36.50 -14.40 16.25
C GLN A 549 -36.72 -13.61 17.55
N GLY A 550 -36.50 -12.28 17.55
CA GLY A 550 -36.59 -11.45 18.76
C GLY A 550 -35.51 -11.74 19.80
N LYS A 551 -34.40 -12.37 19.39
CA LYS A 551 -33.22 -12.61 20.24
C LYS A 551 -32.27 -11.41 20.17
N GLU A 552 -31.41 -11.32 21.18
CA GLU A 552 -30.28 -10.41 21.30
C GLU A 552 -28.99 -11.22 21.22
N VAL A 553 -27.93 -10.61 20.70
CA VAL A 553 -26.64 -11.28 20.49
C VAL A 553 -25.56 -10.55 21.27
N THR A 554 -24.68 -11.30 21.92
CA THR A 554 -23.45 -10.74 22.50
C THR A 554 -22.25 -11.37 21.80
N LEU A 555 -21.33 -10.54 21.33
CA LEU A 555 -20.08 -10.95 20.69
C LEU A 555 -18.90 -10.59 21.59
N VAL A 556 -17.97 -11.52 21.75
CA VAL A 556 -16.67 -11.31 22.39
C VAL A 556 -15.58 -11.64 21.37
N THR A 557 -14.63 -10.74 21.17
CA THR A 557 -13.44 -10.97 20.35
C THR A 557 -12.22 -11.14 21.25
N LEU A 558 -11.38 -12.12 20.93
CA LEU A 558 -10.17 -12.48 21.67
C LEU A 558 -8.96 -12.36 20.74
N ASP A 559 -7.88 -11.76 21.24
CA ASP A 559 -6.60 -11.58 20.55
C ASP A 559 -5.54 -12.47 21.23
N VAL A 560 -4.87 -13.31 20.43
CA VAL A 560 -3.76 -14.12 20.95
C VAL A 560 -2.49 -13.28 21.02
N GLN A 561 -1.83 -13.34 22.16
CA GLN A 561 -0.60 -12.59 22.41
C GLN A 561 0.60 -13.28 21.79
N GLY A 562 1.11 -12.73 20.67
CA GLY A 562 2.36 -13.19 20.06
C GLY A 562 2.20 -14.55 19.37
N ALA A 563 1.09 -14.76 18.67
CA ALA A 563 0.71 -16.02 18.00
C ALA A 563 1.88 -16.79 17.35
N PHE A 564 2.53 -16.21 16.34
CA PHE A 564 3.62 -16.87 15.63
C PHE A 564 4.87 -17.03 16.49
N ASP A 565 5.18 -16.05 17.33
CA ASP A 565 6.41 -16.00 18.13
C ASP A 565 6.36 -16.95 19.35
N ALA A 566 5.16 -17.37 19.75
CA ALA A 566 4.91 -18.19 20.93
C ALA A 566 4.61 -19.68 20.63
N LEU A 567 4.58 -20.09 19.36
CA LEU A 567 4.24 -21.46 19.00
C LEU A 567 5.32 -22.44 19.51
N LEU A 568 4.90 -23.50 20.20
CA LEU A 568 5.80 -24.52 20.71
C LEU A 568 5.87 -25.74 19.77
N PRO A 569 7.07 -26.12 19.27
CA PRO A 569 7.21 -27.15 18.23
C PRO A 569 6.61 -28.50 18.58
N ARG A 570 6.92 -29.07 19.76
CA ARG A 570 6.44 -30.41 20.14
C ARG A 570 4.93 -30.41 20.33
N ARG A 571 4.35 -29.38 20.97
CA ARG A 571 2.88 -29.24 21.05
C ARG A 571 2.21 -29.17 19.66
N LEU A 572 2.80 -28.49 18.69
CA LEU A 572 2.29 -28.47 17.31
C LEU A 572 2.38 -29.85 16.65
N LEU A 573 3.50 -30.55 16.80
CA LEU A 573 3.66 -31.90 16.25
C LEU A 573 2.66 -32.87 16.88
N GLU A 574 2.44 -32.81 18.19
CA GLU A 574 1.44 -33.62 18.88
C GLU A 574 0.01 -33.29 18.42
N ARG A 575 -0.29 -32.01 18.20
CA ARG A 575 -1.56 -31.56 17.59
C ARG A 575 -1.76 -32.17 16.23
N MET A 576 -0.76 -32.10 15.36
CA MET A 576 -0.84 -32.64 14.02
C MET A 576 -0.94 -34.18 14.04
N ARG A 577 -0.22 -34.85 14.93
CA ARG A 577 -0.34 -36.30 15.13
C ARG A 577 -1.76 -36.71 15.51
N LYS A 578 -2.38 -36.03 16.49
CA LYS A 578 -3.78 -36.27 16.90
C LYS A 578 -4.80 -36.00 15.79
N GLN A 579 -4.50 -35.06 14.90
CA GLN A 579 -5.30 -34.77 13.70
C GLN A 579 -5.17 -35.83 12.60
N GLY A 580 -4.20 -36.74 12.71
CA GLY A 580 -4.01 -37.85 11.78
C GLY A 580 -3.05 -37.57 10.61
N TRP A 581 -2.22 -36.53 10.70
CA TRP A 581 -1.21 -36.22 9.69
C TRP A 581 -0.10 -37.30 9.64
N PRO A 582 0.46 -37.59 8.45
CA PRO A 582 1.41 -38.68 8.27
C PRO A 582 2.80 -38.37 8.82
N GLY A 583 3.48 -39.41 9.34
CA GLY A 583 4.77 -39.29 10.01
C GLY A 583 5.88 -38.64 9.16
N LYS A 584 5.90 -38.89 7.84
CA LYS A 584 6.85 -38.21 6.92
C LYS A 584 6.65 -36.69 6.91
N LEU A 585 5.41 -36.22 6.95
CA LEU A 585 5.12 -34.79 7.04
C LEU A 585 5.47 -34.25 8.43
N LEU A 586 5.13 -34.96 9.50
CA LEU A 586 5.47 -34.55 10.86
C LEU A 586 6.98 -34.37 11.04
N ARG A 587 7.81 -35.31 10.54
CA ARG A 587 9.27 -35.18 10.56
C ARG A 587 9.78 -33.99 9.74
N LEU A 588 9.19 -33.74 8.56
CA LEU A 588 9.54 -32.56 7.76
C LEU A 588 9.22 -31.24 8.49
N ILE A 589 8.06 -31.17 9.13
CA ILE A 589 7.68 -30.01 9.95
C ILE A 589 8.59 -29.89 11.18
N GLY A 590 8.93 -31.00 11.83
CA GLY A 590 9.90 -31.05 12.92
C GLY A 590 11.26 -30.48 12.49
N SER A 591 11.80 -30.93 11.35
CA SER A 591 13.04 -30.39 10.78
C SER A 591 12.93 -28.89 10.44
N PHE A 592 11.80 -28.44 9.89
CA PHE A 592 11.56 -27.02 9.61
C PHE A 592 11.56 -26.13 10.87
N LEU A 593 11.09 -26.66 12.01
CA LEU A 593 10.99 -25.95 13.29
C LEU A 593 12.28 -26.02 14.12
N ALA A 594 13.07 -27.08 13.97
CA ALA A 594 14.31 -27.29 14.72
C ALA A 594 15.47 -26.42 14.22
N ASP A 595 16.42 -26.12 15.12
CA ASP A 595 17.70 -25.45 14.86
C ASP A 595 17.59 -24.13 14.06
N ARG A 596 16.50 -23.41 14.26
CA ARG A 596 16.29 -22.12 13.62
C ARG A 596 17.20 -21.06 14.24
N LYS A 597 17.74 -20.20 13.37
CA LYS A 597 18.60 -19.09 13.75
C LYS A 597 17.98 -17.78 13.32
N VAL A 598 18.16 -16.74 14.12
CA VAL A 598 17.70 -15.38 13.84
C VAL A 598 18.82 -14.38 14.05
N MET A 599 18.80 -13.32 13.25
CA MET A 599 19.58 -12.10 13.49
C MET A 599 18.62 -10.90 13.39
N VAL A 600 18.53 -10.10 14.45
CA VAL A 600 17.62 -8.95 14.48
C VAL A 600 18.30 -7.74 13.85
N ARG A 601 17.63 -7.12 12.89
CA ARG A 601 18.03 -5.86 12.25
C ARG A 601 17.13 -4.72 12.69
N LEU A 602 17.73 -3.72 13.33
CA LEU A 602 17.11 -2.45 13.70
C LEU A 602 17.95 -1.29 13.17
N GLU A 603 17.36 -0.47 12.30
CA GLU A 603 17.98 0.78 11.80
C GLU A 603 19.36 0.63 11.11
N GLY A 604 19.65 -0.56 10.60
CA GLY A 604 20.93 -0.88 9.94
C GLY A 604 21.93 -1.61 10.83
N THR A 605 21.68 -1.66 12.14
CA THR A 605 22.46 -2.44 13.11
C THR A 605 21.88 -3.85 13.24
N TYR A 606 22.76 -4.83 13.44
CA TYR A 606 22.42 -6.24 13.60
C TYR A 606 22.84 -6.76 14.97
N THR A 607 22.06 -7.69 15.52
CA THR A 607 22.51 -8.56 16.63
C THR A 607 23.44 -9.66 16.11
N ALA A 608 24.10 -10.36 17.02
CA ALA A 608 24.68 -11.66 16.70
C ALA A 608 23.58 -12.66 16.28
N GLU A 609 23.98 -13.73 15.59
CA GLU A 609 23.09 -14.86 15.35
C GLU A 609 22.71 -15.51 16.68
N SER A 610 21.43 -15.86 16.83
CA SER A 610 20.92 -16.55 18.01
C SER A 610 19.98 -17.67 17.60
N LYS A 611 19.98 -18.76 18.38
CA LYS A 611 19.05 -19.89 18.18
C LYS A 611 17.68 -19.55 18.76
N THR A 612 16.62 -19.91 18.05
CA THR A 612 15.24 -19.77 18.55
C THR A 612 14.67 -21.13 18.92
N GLN A 613 14.23 -21.28 20.15
CA GLN A 613 13.61 -22.50 20.68
C GLN A 613 12.08 -22.54 20.47
N CYS A 614 11.44 -21.38 20.41
CA CYS A 614 10.02 -21.26 20.15
C CYS A 614 9.72 -20.39 18.93
N GLY A 615 8.47 -20.51 18.49
CA GLY A 615 7.88 -19.69 17.45
C GLY A 615 8.14 -20.18 16.03
N THR A 616 7.52 -19.46 15.10
CA THR A 616 7.61 -19.68 13.67
C THR A 616 7.87 -18.34 12.98
N PRO A 617 8.65 -18.29 11.87
CA PRO A 617 9.04 -17.01 11.29
C PRO A 617 7.83 -16.23 10.73
N GLN A 618 7.64 -14.98 11.17
CA GLN A 618 6.62 -14.08 10.62
C GLN A 618 7.07 -13.52 9.26
N GLY A 619 6.71 -14.24 8.19
CA GLY A 619 7.18 -14.01 6.82
C GLY A 619 7.38 -15.30 6.03
N SER A 620 7.35 -16.45 6.73
CA SER A 620 7.26 -17.78 6.15
C SER A 620 5.88 -18.02 5.51
N PRO A 621 5.82 -18.64 4.31
CA PRO A 621 4.59 -19.13 3.71
C PRO A 621 3.93 -20.29 4.46
N LEU A 622 4.69 -21.04 5.26
CA LEU A 622 4.25 -22.25 5.96
C LEU A 622 3.70 -21.96 7.36
N SER A 623 4.29 -21.00 8.10
CA SER A 623 3.85 -20.66 9.46
C SER A 623 2.33 -20.40 9.61
N PRO A 624 1.66 -19.68 8.69
CA PRO A 624 0.23 -19.38 8.85
C PRO A 624 -0.67 -20.62 8.93
N ILE A 625 -0.44 -21.64 8.09
CA ILE A 625 -1.25 -22.87 8.14
C ILE A 625 -0.91 -23.72 9.35
N LEU A 626 0.36 -23.78 9.77
CA LEU A 626 0.77 -24.48 10.99
C LEU A 626 0.09 -23.89 12.22
N TYR A 627 0.02 -22.56 12.31
CA TYR A 627 -0.65 -21.89 13.42
C TYR A 627 -2.18 -22.13 13.42
N VAL A 628 -2.81 -22.17 12.24
CA VAL A 628 -4.23 -22.55 12.13
C VAL A 628 -4.45 -23.98 12.62
N LEU A 629 -3.57 -24.93 12.28
CA LEU A 629 -3.64 -26.31 12.80
C LEU A 629 -3.43 -26.37 14.32
N TYR A 630 -2.58 -25.51 14.87
CA TYR A 630 -2.35 -25.39 16.32
C TYR A 630 -3.64 -25.01 17.07
N LEU A 631 -4.42 -24.07 16.52
CA LEU A 631 -5.69 -23.61 17.09
C LEU A 631 -6.91 -24.46 16.71
N ALA A 632 -6.76 -25.43 15.78
CA ALA A 632 -7.90 -26.13 15.19
C ALA A 632 -8.79 -26.85 16.22
N GLU A 633 -8.21 -27.41 17.30
CA GLU A 633 -9.01 -28.09 18.34
C GLU A 633 -9.96 -27.12 19.04
N LEU A 634 -9.47 -25.94 19.46
CA LEU A 634 -10.29 -24.94 20.14
C LEU A 634 -11.51 -24.55 19.30
N LEU A 635 -11.32 -24.40 17.99
CA LEU A 635 -12.36 -24.02 17.04
C LEU A 635 -13.26 -25.20 16.65
N ASN A 636 -12.79 -26.43 16.80
CA ASN A 636 -13.57 -27.65 16.56
C ASN A 636 -14.44 -28.06 17.76
N GLN A 637 -14.09 -27.65 18.98
CA GLN A 637 -14.94 -27.86 20.17
C GLN A 637 -16.33 -27.20 20.03
N ASP A 638 -16.43 -26.09 19.27
CA ASP A 638 -17.71 -25.50 18.89
C ASP A 638 -17.63 -24.91 17.48
N ARG A 639 -18.02 -25.73 16.49
CA ARG A 639 -18.01 -25.37 15.06
C ARG A 639 -19.18 -24.48 14.64
N SER A 640 -20.01 -24.04 15.58
CA SER A 640 -21.22 -23.24 15.32
C SER A 640 -21.12 -21.81 15.85
N LEU A 641 -20.49 -21.61 17.02
CA LEU A 641 -20.48 -20.30 17.69
C LEU A 641 -19.10 -19.65 17.74
N ARG A 642 -18.03 -20.38 17.40
CA ARG A 642 -16.66 -19.85 17.37
C ARG A 642 -16.23 -19.61 15.92
N PHE A 643 -15.71 -18.41 15.68
CA PHE A 643 -15.04 -18.01 14.46
C PHE A 643 -13.56 -17.78 14.73
N GLY A 644 -12.73 -18.08 13.74
CA GLY A 644 -11.29 -17.82 13.78
C GLY A 644 -10.81 -17.25 12.46
N TYR A 645 -9.90 -16.29 12.48
CA TYR A 645 -9.17 -15.88 11.29
C TYR A 645 -7.69 -15.79 11.63
N ALA A 646 -6.90 -16.79 11.22
CA ALA A 646 -5.58 -17.04 11.80
C ALA A 646 -5.66 -17.08 13.34
N ASP A 647 -5.10 -16.08 14.02
CA ASP A 647 -5.06 -15.90 15.48
C ASP A 647 -6.23 -15.09 16.07
N ASP A 648 -6.97 -14.32 15.25
CA ASP A 648 -8.15 -13.58 15.70
C ASP A 648 -9.32 -14.54 15.99
N ILE A 649 -9.80 -14.59 17.23
CA ILE A 649 -10.93 -15.45 17.62
C ILE A 649 -12.14 -14.60 17.99
N ALA A 650 -13.33 -15.07 17.60
CA ALA A 650 -14.59 -14.48 18.03
C ALA A 650 -15.58 -15.54 18.49
N ILE A 651 -16.30 -15.25 19.57
CA ILE A 651 -17.30 -16.15 20.15
C ILE A 651 -18.56 -15.34 20.40
N TYR A 652 -19.73 -15.91 20.11
CA TYR A 652 -20.99 -15.22 20.35
C TYR A 652 -22.06 -16.13 20.93
N ARG A 653 -23.04 -15.52 21.60
CA ARG A 653 -24.26 -16.19 22.08
C ARG A 653 -25.49 -15.36 21.68
N ALA A 654 -26.58 -16.06 21.39
CA ALA A 654 -27.85 -15.45 21.00
C ALA A 654 -29.01 -16.04 21.82
N SER A 655 -29.73 -15.20 22.57
CA SER A 655 -30.85 -15.61 23.43
C SER A 655 -31.87 -14.46 23.57
N LYS A 656 -32.92 -14.63 24.40
CA LYS A 656 -33.96 -13.61 24.55
C LYS A 656 -33.54 -12.42 25.44
N SER A 657 -32.43 -12.53 26.18
CA SER A 657 -31.92 -11.50 27.08
C SER A 657 -30.39 -11.39 27.01
N VAL A 658 -29.87 -10.18 27.23
CA VAL A 658 -28.41 -9.94 27.23
C VAL A 658 -27.74 -10.62 28.42
N GLU A 659 -28.43 -10.70 29.55
CA GLU A 659 -27.97 -11.31 30.79
C GLU A 659 -27.72 -12.81 30.62
N SER A 660 -28.61 -13.52 29.91
CA SER A 660 -28.41 -14.93 29.58
C SER A 660 -27.19 -15.13 28.67
N ASN A 661 -27.01 -14.25 27.68
CA ASN A 661 -25.80 -14.27 26.84
C ASN A 661 -24.53 -14.06 27.66
N VAL A 662 -24.52 -13.09 28.59
CA VAL A 662 -23.39 -12.81 29.49
C VAL A 662 -23.04 -14.02 30.35
N THR A 663 -24.03 -14.69 30.93
CA THR A 663 -23.80 -15.91 31.75
C THR A 663 -23.22 -17.05 30.92
N MET A 664 -23.73 -17.28 29.70
CA MET A 664 -23.18 -18.32 28.82
C MET A 664 -21.76 -17.98 28.34
N LEU A 665 -21.52 -16.75 27.90
CA LEU A 665 -20.21 -16.30 27.43
C LEU A 665 -19.17 -16.28 28.55
N LYS A 666 -19.56 -15.99 29.80
CA LYS A 666 -18.68 -16.13 30.96
C LYS A 666 -18.12 -17.55 31.06
N ARG A 667 -18.95 -18.58 30.87
CA ARG A 667 -18.52 -19.97 30.87
C ARG A 667 -17.64 -20.28 29.66
N ASP A 668 -18.04 -19.82 28.47
CA ASP A 668 -17.30 -20.08 27.23
C ASP A 668 -15.89 -19.44 27.28
N VAL A 669 -15.78 -18.19 27.72
CA VAL A 669 -14.49 -17.48 27.85
C VAL A 669 -13.61 -18.16 28.90
N ARG A 670 -14.16 -18.61 30.04
CA ARG A 670 -13.38 -19.38 31.03
C ARG A 670 -12.80 -20.66 30.43
N GLN A 671 -13.60 -21.38 29.65
CA GLN A 671 -13.15 -22.60 28.98
C GLN A 671 -12.02 -22.30 27.98
N VAL A 672 -12.16 -21.23 27.19
CA VAL A 672 -11.14 -20.81 26.22
C VAL A 672 -9.84 -20.39 26.91
N MET A 673 -9.93 -19.64 28.00
CA MET A 673 -8.77 -19.23 28.79
C MET A 673 -8.06 -20.43 29.43
N ARG A 674 -8.82 -21.39 29.98
CA ARG A 674 -8.27 -22.64 30.52
C ARG A 674 -7.57 -23.45 29.43
N TRP A 675 -8.23 -23.66 28.30
CA TRP A 675 -7.64 -24.34 27.15
C TRP A 675 -6.36 -23.64 26.68
N GLY A 676 -6.37 -22.31 26.64
CA GLY A 676 -5.20 -21.50 26.29
C GLY A 676 -4.04 -21.74 27.26
N ALA A 677 -4.28 -21.73 28.57
CA ALA A 677 -3.26 -22.02 29.57
C ALA A 677 -2.67 -23.43 29.41
N GLU A 678 -3.50 -24.45 29.22
CA GLU A 678 -3.08 -25.85 29.02
C GLU A 678 -2.27 -26.05 27.72
N ASN A 679 -2.56 -25.26 26.69
CA ASN A 679 -1.93 -25.35 25.37
C ASN A 679 -0.88 -24.26 25.12
N LYS A 680 -0.48 -23.50 26.16
CA LYS A 680 0.48 -22.39 26.07
C LYS A 680 0.11 -21.33 25.01
N VAL A 681 -1.20 -21.10 24.82
CA VAL A 681 -1.78 -20.03 24.00
C VAL A 681 -2.26 -18.92 24.93
N ALA A 682 -1.45 -17.87 25.07
CA ALA A 682 -1.78 -16.72 25.91
C ALA A 682 -2.73 -15.75 25.18
N PHE A 683 -3.89 -15.45 25.75
CA PHE A 683 -4.78 -14.39 25.27
C PHE A 683 -4.46 -13.08 26.00
N ALA A 684 -4.49 -11.95 25.29
CA ALA A 684 -4.23 -10.63 25.87
C ALA A 684 -5.51 -10.08 26.55
N PRO A 685 -5.66 -10.16 27.89
CA PRO A 685 -6.91 -9.82 28.56
C PRO A 685 -7.34 -8.37 28.32
N GLU A 686 -6.38 -7.45 28.21
CA GLU A 686 -6.59 -6.03 27.94
C GLU A 686 -7.09 -5.71 26.52
N LYS A 687 -7.07 -6.69 25.61
CA LYS A 687 -7.55 -6.55 24.23
C LYS A 687 -8.85 -7.29 23.96
N LEU A 688 -9.42 -7.95 24.97
CA LEU A 688 -10.74 -8.54 24.82
C LEU A 688 -11.76 -7.41 24.70
N GLU A 689 -12.48 -7.39 23.58
CA GLU A 689 -13.55 -6.44 23.33
C GLU A 689 -14.88 -7.20 23.27
N MET A 690 -15.96 -6.57 23.73
CA MET A 690 -17.30 -7.13 23.55
C MET A 690 -18.32 -6.11 23.10
N ILE A 691 -19.38 -6.58 22.45
CA ILE A 691 -20.53 -5.76 22.07
C ILE A 691 -21.84 -6.54 22.21
N HIS A 692 -22.87 -5.85 22.73
CA HIS A 692 -24.25 -6.34 22.70
C HIS A 692 -24.96 -5.78 21.46
N LEU A 693 -25.46 -6.68 20.63
CA LEU A 693 -26.23 -6.40 19.43
C LEU A 693 -27.71 -6.62 19.75
N SER A 694 -28.52 -5.58 19.59
CA SER A 694 -29.95 -5.62 19.91
C SER A 694 -30.73 -4.52 19.19
N ARG A 695 -31.93 -4.87 18.72
CA ARG A 695 -32.92 -3.92 18.19
C ARG A 695 -33.79 -3.28 19.28
N LYS A 696 -33.75 -3.80 20.51
CA LYS A 696 -34.53 -3.27 21.65
C LYS A 696 -34.03 -1.86 22.02
N ARG A 697 -34.93 -1.05 22.58
CA ARG A 697 -34.63 0.32 23.04
C ARG A 697 -33.80 0.34 24.33
N ASN A 698 -33.90 -0.70 25.16
CA ASN A 698 -33.20 -0.79 26.45
C ASN A 698 -31.68 -0.67 26.27
N THR A 699 -31.03 0.29 26.93
CA THR A 699 -29.60 0.52 26.83
C THR A 699 -28.75 -0.36 27.76
N ASN A 700 -29.36 -1.27 28.53
CA ASN A 700 -28.62 -2.16 29.43
C ASN A 700 -27.47 -2.87 28.69
N ALA A 701 -26.27 -2.77 29.26
CA ALA A 701 -25.03 -3.27 28.69
C ALA A 701 -24.16 -3.85 29.81
N PRO A 702 -24.58 -4.99 30.40
CA PRO A 702 -23.87 -5.60 31.53
C PRO A 702 -22.51 -6.17 31.11
N SER A 703 -21.48 -5.94 31.93
CA SER A 703 -20.13 -6.50 31.76
C SER A 703 -20.08 -8.02 32.01
N ILE A 704 -19.11 -8.70 31.39
CA ILE A 704 -18.80 -10.11 31.71
C ILE A 704 -17.67 -10.15 32.74
N ARG A 705 -17.98 -10.49 33.99
CA ARG A 705 -16.96 -10.76 35.03
C ARG A 705 -16.52 -12.22 34.98
N VAL A 706 -15.38 -12.48 34.33
CA VAL A 706 -14.81 -13.82 34.12
C VAL A 706 -14.10 -14.30 35.40
N SER A 707 -13.27 -13.48 36.03
CA SER A 707 -12.63 -13.71 37.34
C SER A 707 -12.59 -12.39 38.13
N PRO A 708 -12.06 -12.34 39.36
CA PRO A 708 -11.84 -11.07 40.05
C PRO A 708 -10.91 -10.11 39.28
N GLU A 709 -9.96 -10.64 38.51
CA GLU A 709 -8.93 -9.91 37.76
C GLU A 709 -9.31 -9.66 36.29
N LEU A 710 -10.26 -10.42 35.73
CA LEU A 710 -10.72 -10.28 34.35
C LEU A 710 -12.20 -9.92 34.25
N THR A 711 -12.46 -8.67 33.90
CA THR A 711 -13.78 -8.16 33.51
C THR A 711 -13.73 -7.62 32.10
N ILE A 712 -14.60 -8.16 31.23
CA ILE A 712 -14.76 -7.68 29.85
C ILE A 712 -15.92 -6.69 29.86
N THR A 713 -15.62 -5.43 29.55
CA THR A 713 -16.60 -4.36 29.47
C THR A 713 -17.09 -4.20 28.02
N PRO A 714 -18.37 -3.84 27.81
CA PRO A 714 -18.85 -3.60 26.47
C PRO A 714 -18.22 -2.34 25.91
N VAL A 715 -17.92 -2.35 24.60
CA VAL A 715 -17.48 -1.14 23.90
C VAL A 715 -18.49 -0.02 24.10
N THR A 716 -18.00 1.17 24.43
CA THR A 716 -18.80 2.36 24.69
C THR A 716 -18.81 3.29 23.48
N ALA A 717 -19.77 4.21 23.48
CA ALA A 717 -19.82 5.31 22.53
C ALA A 717 -18.64 6.27 22.76
N VAL A 718 -18.11 6.85 21.69
CA VAL A 718 -17.15 7.97 21.78
C VAL A 718 -17.86 9.18 21.18
N GLY A 719 -18.13 10.20 22.01
CA GLY A 719 -18.93 11.35 21.63
C GLY A 719 -20.36 10.96 21.22
N ASP A 720 -20.87 11.55 20.13
CA ASP A 720 -22.24 11.30 19.61
C ASP A 720 -22.38 10.00 18.80
N GLU A 721 -21.31 9.20 18.67
CA GLU A 721 -21.34 7.95 17.89
C GLU A 721 -21.98 6.79 18.65
N GLN A 722 -22.65 5.88 17.93
CA GLN A 722 -23.12 4.63 18.55
C GLN A 722 -21.94 3.71 18.87
N PRO A 723 -21.99 2.92 19.96
CA PRO A 723 -20.99 1.91 20.25
C PRO A 723 -20.83 0.93 19.09
N ALA A 724 -19.57 0.65 18.71
CA ALA A 724 -19.25 -0.27 17.63
C ALA A 724 -17.91 -0.95 17.88
N LEU A 725 -17.86 -2.26 17.62
CA LEU A 725 -16.68 -3.10 17.76
C LEU A 725 -16.09 -3.36 16.37
N ARG A 726 -14.75 -3.31 16.24
CA ARG A 726 -14.07 -3.58 14.98
C ARG A 726 -13.57 -5.02 14.95
N TRP A 727 -14.18 -5.86 14.12
CA TRP A 727 -13.75 -7.24 13.93
C TRP A 727 -13.39 -7.51 12.46
N LEU A 728 -12.21 -8.09 12.21
CA LEU A 728 -11.66 -8.37 10.87
C LEU A 728 -11.74 -7.18 9.88
N GLY A 729 -11.59 -5.97 10.42
CA GLY A 729 -11.64 -4.73 9.65
C GLY A 729 -13.03 -4.16 9.37
N VAL A 730 -14.11 -4.78 9.86
CA VAL A 730 -15.48 -4.27 9.75
C VAL A 730 -15.95 -3.74 11.10
N TRP A 731 -16.54 -2.54 11.12
CA TRP A 731 -17.14 -1.98 12.33
C TRP A 731 -18.59 -2.45 12.45
N ILE A 732 -18.87 -3.19 13.53
CA ILE A 732 -20.19 -3.77 13.83
C ILE A 732 -20.78 -2.96 14.97
N ASP A 733 -21.85 -2.22 14.68
CA ASP A 733 -22.61 -1.48 15.71
C ASP A 733 -23.81 -2.28 16.22
N ARG A 734 -24.31 -1.87 17.38
CA ARG A 734 -25.43 -2.49 18.10
C ARG A 734 -26.63 -2.90 17.23
N LYS A 735 -26.98 -2.12 16.21
CA LYS A 735 -28.18 -2.33 15.37
C LYS A 735 -27.84 -2.83 13.96
N LEU A 736 -26.58 -3.14 13.69
CA LEU A 736 -26.07 -3.44 12.34
C LEU A 736 -26.40 -2.33 11.33
N SER A 737 -26.26 -1.07 11.74
CA SER A 737 -26.48 0.09 10.88
C SER A 737 -25.33 0.36 9.92
N PHE A 738 -24.11 -0.07 10.29
CA PHE A 738 -22.84 0.10 9.61
C PHE A 738 -22.47 1.56 9.30
N LYS A 739 -23.09 2.54 9.98
CA LYS A 739 -22.83 3.97 9.79
C LYS A 739 -21.36 4.31 10.06
N ARG A 740 -20.81 3.81 11.16
CA ARG A 740 -19.39 4.01 11.53
C ARG A 740 -18.46 3.32 10.53
N HIS A 741 -18.77 2.08 10.10
CA HIS A 741 -17.97 1.37 9.10
C HIS A 741 -17.83 2.18 7.81
N VAL A 742 -18.96 2.62 7.24
CA VAL A 742 -18.95 3.42 6.01
C VAL A 742 -18.27 4.77 6.22
N ALA A 743 -18.42 5.40 7.39
CA ALA A 743 -17.71 6.63 7.71
C ALA A 743 -16.19 6.45 7.69
N GLU A 744 -15.67 5.43 8.38
CA GLU A 744 -14.25 5.12 8.46
C GLU A 744 -13.65 4.77 7.10
N ARG A 745 -14.34 3.92 6.32
CA ARG A 745 -13.92 3.56 4.96
C ARG A 745 -13.94 4.77 4.03
N SER A 746 -14.96 5.61 4.13
CA SER A 746 -15.07 6.86 3.36
C SER A 746 -13.94 7.83 3.72
N THR A 747 -13.66 8.04 5.01
CA THR A 747 -12.57 8.93 5.47
C THR A 747 -11.21 8.45 4.98
N LYS A 748 -10.94 7.13 5.07
CA LYS A 748 -9.70 6.54 4.57
C LYS A 748 -9.55 6.70 3.06
N ALA A 749 -10.59 6.39 2.29
CA ALA A 749 -10.59 6.54 0.84
C ALA A 749 -10.52 8.02 0.41
N LEU A 750 -11.17 8.92 1.14
CA LEU A 750 -11.18 10.36 0.90
C LEU A 750 -9.80 10.98 1.07
N LYS A 751 -9.01 10.54 2.06
CA LYS A 751 -7.60 10.96 2.22
C LYS A 751 -6.79 10.65 0.96
N VAL A 752 -6.95 9.45 0.40
CA VAL A 752 -6.28 9.04 -0.84
C VAL A 752 -6.81 9.82 -2.05
N ALA A 753 -8.12 9.99 -2.18
CA ALA A 753 -8.73 10.74 -3.28
C ALA A 753 -8.29 12.21 -3.30
N ARG A 754 -8.19 12.86 -2.14
CA ARG A 754 -7.66 14.22 -2.00
C ARG A 754 -6.19 14.31 -2.41
N HIS A 755 -5.40 13.29 -2.08
CA HIS A 755 -4.01 13.22 -2.51
C HIS A 755 -3.89 13.09 -4.03
N ILE A 756 -4.61 12.15 -4.65
CA ILE A 756 -4.65 11.98 -6.12
C ILE A 756 -5.05 13.28 -6.80
N LYS A 757 -6.10 13.96 -6.31
CA LYS A 757 -6.53 15.26 -6.84
C LYS A 757 -5.45 16.34 -6.73
N GLY A 758 -4.55 16.25 -5.74
CA GLY A 758 -3.42 17.17 -5.58
C GLY A 758 -2.26 16.91 -6.55
N LEU A 759 -2.21 15.74 -7.20
CA LEU A 759 -1.12 15.38 -8.12
C LEU A 759 -1.27 16.00 -9.51
N ALA A 760 -2.47 16.46 -9.87
CA ALA A 760 -2.75 16.87 -11.24
C ALA A 760 -3.61 18.13 -11.33
N GLY A 761 -3.36 18.91 -12.37
CA GLY A 761 -4.15 20.06 -12.78
C GLY A 761 -4.64 19.92 -14.22
N VAL A 762 -5.02 21.04 -14.83
CA VAL A 762 -5.45 21.09 -16.24
C VAL A 762 -4.27 20.86 -17.19
N ARG A 763 -3.12 21.48 -16.91
CA ARG A 763 -1.94 21.49 -17.80
C ARG A 763 -0.79 20.59 -17.34
N PHE A 764 -0.86 20.03 -16.14
CA PHE A 764 0.19 19.22 -15.53
C PHE A 764 -0.43 18.05 -14.76
N GLY A 765 0.38 17.05 -14.42
CA GLY A 765 0.01 15.84 -13.72
C GLY A 765 0.14 14.59 -14.58
N PRO A 766 0.03 13.40 -13.97
CA PRO A 766 0.16 12.13 -14.68
C PRO A 766 -0.97 11.94 -15.72
N PRO A 767 -0.78 11.02 -16.68
CA PRO A 767 -1.85 10.62 -17.60
C PRO A 767 -3.14 10.29 -16.85
N ALA A 768 -4.29 10.71 -17.39
CA ALA A 768 -5.56 10.51 -16.73
C ALA A 768 -5.88 9.02 -16.57
N ALA A 769 -5.47 8.18 -17.53
CA ALA A 769 -5.57 6.72 -17.44
C ALA A 769 -4.86 6.17 -16.18
N SER A 770 -3.63 6.62 -15.92
CA SER A 770 -2.86 6.25 -14.73
C SER A 770 -3.56 6.68 -13.43
N LEU A 771 -4.07 7.91 -13.37
CA LEU A 771 -4.83 8.40 -12.21
C LEU A 771 -6.12 7.60 -11.98
N ARG A 772 -6.84 7.24 -13.05
CA ARG A 772 -8.02 6.37 -12.99
C ARG A 772 -7.66 5.03 -12.37
N LYS A 773 -6.57 4.41 -12.84
CA LYS A 773 -6.06 3.14 -12.28
C LYS A 773 -5.77 3.27 -10.78
N ALA A 774 -5.07 4.33 -10.35
CA ALA A 774 -4.84 4.60 -8.93
C ALA A 774 -6.15 4.77 -8.12
N VAL A 775 -7.17 5.41 -8.69
CA VAL A 775 -8.49 5.52 -8.06
C VAL A 775 -9.14 4.15 -7.87
N VAL A 776 -9.16 3.31 -8.91
CA VAL A 776 -9.72 1.96 -8.83
C VAL A 776 -8.96 1.11 -7.79
N THR A 777 -7.63 1.11 -7.83
CA THR A 777 -6.79 0.24 -6.99
C THR A 777 -6.68 0.71 -5.54
N CYS A 778 -6.76 2.01 -5.26
CA CYS A 778 -6.48 2.56 -3.93
C CYS A 778 -7.68 3.24 -3.26
N VAL A 779 -8.55 3.91 -4.03
CA VAL A 779 -9.73 4.60 -3.47
C VAL A 779 -10.92 3.65 -3.43
N GLN A 780 -11.31 3.08 -4.56
CA GLN A 780 -12.48 2.22 -4.67
C GLN A 780 -12.31 0.93 -3.84
N SER A 781 -11.13 0.29 -3.89
CA SER A 781 -10.82 -0.89 -3.07
C SER A 781 -10.94 -0.62 -1.56
N SER A 782 -10.43 0.52 -1.08
CA SER A 782 -10.52 0.92 0.33
C SER A 782 -11.94 1.31 0.73
N LEU A 783 -12.70 1.92 -0.18
CA LEU A 783 -14.05 2.40 0.06
C LEU A 783 -15.07 1.25 0.14
N LEU A 784 -14.94 0.25 -0.74
CA LEU A 784 -15.88 -0.86 -0.86
C LEU A 784 -15.57 -2.06 0.07
N TYR A 785 -14.47 -2.02 0.81
CA TYR A 785 -14.10 -3.12 1.72
C TYR A 785 -15.23 -3.43 2.74
N GLY A 786 -15.71 -4.67 2.72
CA GLY A 786 -16.78 -5.17 3.59
C GLY A 786 -18.18 -4.78 3.12
N SER A 787 -18.35 -4.26 1.90
CA SER A 787 -19.67 -3.97 1.32
C SER A 787 -20.58 -5.19 1.25
N GLU A 788 -20.01 -6.38 1.10
CA GLU A 788 -20.68 -7.69 1.14
C GLU A 788 -21.44 -7.93 2.45
N VAL A 789 -20.99 -7.29 3.54
CA VAL A 789 -21.57 -7.44 4.88
C VAL A 789 -22.75 -6.50 5.11
N TRP A 790 -22.74 -5.28 4.56
CA TRP A 790 -23.71 -4.23 4.90
C TRP A 790 -24.63 -3.84 3.75
N TYR A 791 -24.23 -4.06 2.51
CA TYR A 791 -24.96 -3.64 1.32
C TYR A 791 -25.75 -4.81 0.69
N GLY A 792 -26.99 -5.00 1.15
CA GLY A 792 -27.93 -5.97 0.58
C GLY A 792 -28.75 -5.47 -0.61
N GLY A 793 -28.41 -4.30 -1.17
CA GLY A 793 -29.20 -3.59 -2.19
C GLY A 793 -30.12 -2.49 -1.63
N ARG A 794 -30.68 -1.66 -2.52
CA ARG A 794 -31.59 -0.55 -2.15
C ARG A 794 -32.98 -1.00 -1.69
N ARG A 795 -33.39 -2.20 -2.09
CA ARG A 795 -34.68 -2.81 -1.77
C ARG A 795 -34.46 -4.24 -1.29
N LYS A 796 -35.35 -4.73 -0.43
CA LYS A 796 -35.38 -6.11 0.07
C LYS A 796 -36.81 -6.62 0.20
N PRO A 797 -37.05 -7.94 0.26
CA PRO A 797 -38.36 -8.49 0.57
C PRO A 797 -38.90 -7.99 1.92
N SER A 798 -40.22 -7.82 2.01
CA SER A 798 -40.89 -7.51 3.28
C SER A 798 -40.71 -8.66 4.28
N ALA A 799 -40.48 -8.30 5.54
CA ALA A 799 -40.40 -9.27 6.64
C ALA A 799 -41.77 -9.61 7.25
N SER A 800 -42.87 -9.06 6.70
CA SER A 800 -44.24 -9.27 7.17
C SER A 800 -44.81 -10.62 6.71
N HIS A 801 -45.64 -11.23 7.55
CA HIS A 801 -46.41 -12.43 7.19
C HIS A 801 -47.65 -12.06 6.33
N GLY A 802 -48.09 -12.96 5.45
CA GLY A 802 -49.33 -12.82 4.66
C GLY A 802 -49.15 -12.37 3.19
N TYR A 803 -50.23 -11.84 2.59
CA TYR A 803 -50.34 -11.48 1.15
C TYR A 803 -49.27 -10.47 0.67
N ASN A 804 -48.68 -9.70 1.61
CA ASN A 804 -47.63 -8.70 1.34
C ASN A 804 -46.19 -9.26 1.36
N ARG A 805 -45.97 -10.59 1.48
CA ARG A 805 -44.63 -11.19 1.63
C ARG A 805 -43.67 -10.97 0.45
N ASN A 806 -44.19 -10.81 -0.77
CA ASN A 806 -43.40 -10.59 -1.98
C ASN A 806 -43.15 -9.09 -2.27
N ARG A 807 -43.70 -8.18 -1.46
CA ARG A 807 -43.52 -6.74 -1.65
C ARG A 807 -42.09 -6.33 -1.30
N LEU A 808 -41.43 -5.62 -2.21
CA LEU A 808 -40.10 -5.04 -1.97
C LEU A 808 -40.22 -3.74 -1.16
N VAL A 809 -39.42 -3.61 -0.10
CA VAL A 809 -39.35 -2.43 0.78
C VAL A 809 -37.94 -1.82 0.77
N SER A 810 -37.85 -0.52 1.03
CA SER A 810 -36.57 0.20 1.10
C SER A 810 -35.68 -0.30 2.24
N THR A 811 -34.38 -0.47 1.98
CA THR A 811 -33.37 -0.80 3.01
C THR A 811 -32.90 0.43 3.80
N ARG A 812 -33.36 1.64 3.44
CA ARG A 812 -32.98 2.93 4.07
C ARG A 812 -31.47 3.22 4.06
N LEU A 813 -30.73 2.64 3.10
CA LEU A 813 -29.27 2.83 2.96
C LEU A 813 -28.85 4.13 2.24
N GLY A 814 -29.80 4.99 1.86
CA GLY A 814 -29.56 6.22 1.08
C GLY A 814 -28.39 7.08 1.57
N PRO A 815 -28.32 7.44 2.87
CA PRO A 815 -27.23 8.25 3.40
C PRO A 815 -25.84 7.60 3.27
N LEU A 816 -25.74 6.27 3.37
CA LEU A 816 -24.47 5.54 3.25
C LEU A 816 -24.00 5.47 1.79
N ILE A 817 -24.95 5.26 0.88
CA ILE A 817 -24.70 5.29 -0.57
C ILE A 817 -24.22 6.69 -0.98
N GLU A 818 -24.84 7.75 -0.47
CA GLU A 818 -24.44 9.12 -0.79
C GLU A 818 -23.04 9.46 -0.24
N LYS A 819 -22.69 8.97 0.95
CA LYS A 819 -21.33 9.12 1.50
C LYS A 819 -20.28 8.47 0.58
N THR A 820 -20.59 7.28 0.08
CA THR A 820 -19.77 6.54 -0.90
C THR A 820 -19.65 7.32 -2.21
N ASN A 821 -20.76 7.85 -2.70
CA ASN A 821 -20.83 8.61 -3.95
C ASN A 821 -19.96 9.88 -3.90
N LYS A 822 -20.00 10.65 -2.81
CA LYS A 822 -19.16 11.85 -2.64
C LYS A 822 -17.67 11.56 -2.81
N VAL A 823 -17.19 10.42 -2.31
CA VAL A 823 -15.78 10.01 -2.44
C VAL A 823 -15.45 9.66 -3.90
N MET A 824 -16.30 8.87 -4.56
CA MET A 824 -16.11 8.49 -5.97
C MET A 824 -16.10 9.71 -6.90
N VAL A 825 -17.00 10.67 -6.69
CA VAL A 825 -17.07 11.90 -7.48
C VAL A 825 -15.82 12.76 -7.28
N LEU A 826 -15.33 12.90 -6.05
CA LEU A 826 -14.08 13.63 -5.81
C LEU A 826 -12.90 12.94 -6.48
N ALA A 827 -12.84 11.61 -6.43
CA ALA A 827 -11.80 10.83 -7.06
C ALA A 827 -11.82 10.99 -8.59
N ALA A 828 -13.00 10.90 -9.23
CA ALA A 828 -13.16 11.15 -10.66
C ALA A 828 -12.73 12.57 -11.07
N ARG A 829 -13.02 13.58 -10.23
CA ARG A 829 -12.50 14.95 -10.42
C ARG A 829 -10.98 15.07 -10.23
N GLY A 830 -10.34 14.13 -9.55
CA GLY A 830 -8.88 14.04 -9.47
C GLY A 830 -8.25 13.41 -10.70
N VAL A 831 -9.00 12.53 -11.39
CA VAL A 831 -8.58 11.90 -12.65
C VAL A 831 -8.59 12.92 -13.78
N LEU A 832 -9.73 13.59 -13.97
CA LEU A 832 -9.98 14.42 -15.15
C LEU A 832 -9.47 15.85 -14.98
N PRO A 833 -8.91 16.46 -16.04
CA PRO A 833 -8.65 17.89 -16.12
C PRO A 833 -9.96 18.68 -16.43
N ALA A 834 -11.04 18.42 -15.69
CA ALA A 834 -12.34 19.03 -15.88
C ALA A 834 -12.56 20.25 -14.98
N TRP A 835 -13.46 21.15 -15.39
CA TRP A 835 -13.88 22.29 -14.57
C TRP A 835 -14.61 21.83 -13.30
N ARG A 836 -14.43 22.55 -12.19
CA ARG A 836 -15.09 22.24 -10.91
C ARG A 836 -16.62 22.23 -11.00
N THR A 837 -17.17 23.01 -11.92
CA THR A 837 -18.61 23.16 -12.19
C THR A 837 -19.16 22.08 -13.12
N ALA A 838 -18.32 21.21 -13.70
CA ALA A 838 -18.78 20.15 -14.59
C ALA A 838 -19.79 19.22 -13.87
N PRO A 839 -20.88 18.83 -14.55
CA PRO A 839 -21.90 17.94 -13.98
C PRO A 839 -21.30 16.63 -13.46
N THR A 840 -21.79 16.17 -12.31
CA THR A 840 -21.28 14.94 -11.66
C THR A 840 -21.39 13.71 -12.56
N ALA A 841 -22.52 13.56 -13.27
CA ALA A 841 -22.74 12.41 -14.13
C ALA A 841 -21.78 12.38 -15.33
N SER A 842 -21.51 13.54 -15.96
CA SER A 842 -20.53 13.61 -17.05
C SER A 842 -19.11 13.33 -16.56
N VAL A 843 -18.73 13.84 -15.38
CA VAL A 843 -17.41 13.59 -14.79
C VAL A 843 -17.18 12.10 -14.51
N LEU A 844 -18.19 11.38 -13.98
CA LEU A 844 -18.07 9.94 -13.74
C LEU A 844 -17.99 9.16 -15.06
N ARG A 845 -18.80 9.55 -16.06
CA ARG A 845 -18.77 8.96 -17.41
C ARG A 845 -17.40 9.14 -18.06
N ASP A 846 -16.93 10.37 -18.12
CA ASP A 846 -15.71 10.71 -18.83
C ASP A 846 -14.46 10.17 -18.12
N ALA A 847 -14.54 9.89 -16.81
CA ALA A 847 -13.49 9.19 -16.07
C ALA A 847 -13.57 7.67 -16.21
N GLY A 848 -14.64 7.12 -16.81
CA GLY A 848 -14.91 5.67 -16.84
C GLY A 848 -14.92 5.07 -15.44
N LEU A 849 -15.58 5.76 -14.50
CA LEU A 849 -15.68 5.33 -13.10
C LEU A 849 -17.15 5.17 -12.70
N PRO A 850 -17.47 4.20 -11.84
CA PRO A 850 -18.83 4.01 -11.34
C PRO A 850 -19.25 5.14 -10.41
N SER A 851 -20.55 5.45 -10.40
CA SER A 851 -21.16 6.16 -9.27
C SER A 851 -21.00 5.36 -7.98
N GLY A 852 -21.13 6.01 -6.81
CA GLY A 852 -21.08 5.28 -5.53
C GLY A 852 -22.13 4.16 -5.43
N SER A 853 -23.32 4.36 -6.01
CA SER A 853 -24.34 3.30 -6.03
C SER A 853 -24.03 2.18 -7.00
N THR A 854 -23.55 2.50 -8.21
CA THR A 854 -23.20 1.48 -9.20
C THR A 854 -22.04 0.63 -8.71
N ALA A 855 -21.05 1.25 -8.05
CA ALA A 855 -19.91 0.56 -7.45
C ALA A 855 -20.34 -0.46 -6.37
N LEU A 856 -21.35 -0.11 -5.57
CA LEU A 856 -21.92 -0.98 -4.54
C LEU A 856 -22.76 -2.13 -5.14
N GLU A 857 -23.58 -1.87 -6.15
CA GLU A 857 -24.31 -2.95 -6.86
C GLU A 857 -23.35 -3.89 -7.57
N HIS A 858 -22.29 -3.38 -8.22
CA HIS A 858 -21.23 -4.21 -8.78
C HIS A 858 -20.55 -5.09 -7.72
N ALA A 859 -20.29 -4.55 -6.53
CA ALA A 859 -19.72 -5.32 -5.42
C ALA A 859 -20.68 -6.42 -4.95
N ARG A 860 -21.99 -6.12 -4.86
CA ARG A 860 -23.03 -7.09 -4.50
C ARG A 860 -23.16 -8.20 -5.53
N ILE A 861 -23.11 -7.88 -6.82
CA ILE A 861 -23.17 -8.86 -7.92
C ILE A 861 -21.93 -9.75 -7.92
N ARG A 862 -20.74 -9.18 -7.73
CA ARG A 862 -19.51 -9.99 -7.54
C ARG A 862 -19.59 -10.90 -6.33
N PHE A 863 -20.19 -10.44 -5.23
CA PHE A 863 -20.42 -11.28 -4.07
C PHE A 863 -21.41 -12.41 -4.36
N ALA A 864 -22.52 -12.14 -5.05
CA ALA A 864 -23.44 -13.16 -5.51
C ALA A 864 -22.75 -14.22 -6.38
N LEU A 865 -21.90 -13.79 -7.32
CA LEU A 865 -21.14 -14.70 -8.19
C LEU A 865 -20.19 -15.54 -7.34
N ARG A 866 -19.50 -14.90 -6.39
CA ARG A 866 -18.66 -15.59 -5.43
C ARG A 866 -19.45 -16.69 -4.70
N LEU A 867 -20.64 -16.40 -4.15
CA LEU A 867 -21.46 -17.38 -3.41
C LEU A 867 -21.77 -18.66 -4.22
N ARG A 868 -21.93 -18.55 -5.54
CA ARG A 868 -22.13 -19.71 -6.44
C ARG A 868 -20.85 -20.51 -6.68
N THR A 869 -19.68 -19.88 -6.56
CA THR A 869 -18.35 -20.50 -6.80
C THR A 869 -17.66 -21.02 -5.53
N LEU A 870 -18.32 -21.01 -4.38
CA LEU A 870 -17.78 -21.54 -3.13
C LEU A 870 -18.09 -23.04 -2.99
N ASP A 871 -17.15 -23.78 -2.40
CA ASP A 871 -17.31 -25.21 -2.10
C ASP A 871 -18.36 -25.45 -1.00
N ALA A 872 -18.90 -26.68 -0.95
CA ALA A 872 -19.94 -27.08 -0.01
C ALA A 872 -19.52 -26.93 1.48
N ALA A 873 -18.23 -27.06 1.80
CA ALA A 873 -17.74 -26.90 3.16
C ALA A 873 -17.62 -25.44 3.60
N HIS A 874 -17.92 -24.46 2.74
CA HIS A 874 -17.77 -23.04 3.04
C HIS A 874 -18.82 -22.54 4.07
N PRO A 875 -18.45 -21.71 5.06
CA PRO A 875 -19.37 -21.26 6.12
C PRO A 875 -20.58 -20.47 5.62
N LEU A 876 -20.42 -19.68 4.55
CA LEU A 876 -21.54 -19.02 3.87
C LEU A 876 -22.49 -20.01 3.18
N VAL A 877 -21.95 -21.05 2.54
CA VAL A 877 -22.74 -22.04 1.79
C VAL A 877 -23.65 -22.83 2.74
N ARG A 878 -23.11 -23.27 3.89
CA ARG A 878 -23.91 -23.95 4.93
C ARG A 878 -25.12 -23.13 5.39
N ARG A 879 -24.96 -21.81 5.52
CA ARG A 879 -26.04 -20.86 5.88
C ARG A 879 -27.05 -20.67 4.76
N LEU A 880 -26.66 -20.89 3.50
CA LEU A 880 -27.52 -20.86 2.33
C LEU A 880 -28.32 -22.16 2.13
N GLU A 881 -27.82 -23.29 2.61
CA GLU A 881 -28.48 -24.60 2.46
C GLU A 881 -29.51 -24.89 3.55
N THR A 882 -29.53 -24.11 4.63
CA THR A 882 -30.55 -24.23 5.70
C THR A 882 -31.95 -23.86 5.16
N PRO A 883 -33.03 -24.63 5.50
CA PRO A 883 -34.39 -24.36 5.05
C PRO A 883 -34.85 -22.92 5.33
N ILE A 884 -35.57 -22.33 4.36
CA ILE A 884 -35.90 -20.90 4.37
C ILE A 884 -37.11 -20.63 5.27
N LEU A 885 -36.87 -20.04 6.45
CA LEU A 885 -37.95 -19.42 7.22
C LEU A 885 -38.31 -18.05 6.59
N PRO A 886 -39.60 -17.64 6.58
CA PRO A 886 -40.05 -16.43 5.88
C PRO A 886 -39.25 -15.16 6.21
N TRP A 887 -38.88 -15.00 7.49
CA TRP A 887 -38.12 -13.84 7.97
C TRP A 887 -36.63 -13.85 7.61
N GLN A 888 -36.05 -14.98 7.21
CA GLN A 888 -34.65 -15.10 6.78
C GLN A 888 -34.44 -14.68 5.32
N ARG A 889 -35.51 -14.59 4.52
CA ARG A 889 -35.46 -14.13 3.11
C ARG A 889 -34.99 -12.68 2.96
N ALA A 890 -35.19 -11.87 4.00
CA ALA A 890 -34.84 -10.45 4.01
C ALA A 890 -33.41 -10.15 4.51
N THR A 891 -32.60 -11.18 4.78
CA THR A 891 -31.19 -11.03 5.18
C THR A 891 -30.32 -10.58 3.99
N LYS A 892 -29.23 -9.88 4.27
CA LYS A 892 -28.35 -9.33 3.21
C LYS A 892 -27.71 -10.44 2.38
N LEU A 893 -27.27 -11.52 3.04
CA LEU A 893 -26.67 -12.68 2.40
C LEU A 893 -27.64 -13.33 1.41
N ARG A 894 -28.89 -13.57 1.81
CA ARG A 894 -29.92 -14.17 0.95
C ARG A 894 -30.34 -13.25 -0.18
N CYS A 895 -30.43 -11.93 0.07
CA CYS A 895 -30.71 -10.96 -0.99
C CYS A 895 -29.60 -10.91 -2.07
N ALA A 896 -28.35 -11.26 -1.73
CA ALA A 896 -27.28 -11.38 -2.71
C ALA A 896 -27.34 -12.71 -3.45
N ASP A 897 -27.55 -13.83 -2.73
CA ASP A 897 -27.66 -15.18 -3.30
C ASP A 897 -28.74 -15.28 -4.40
N THR A 898 -29.87 -14.55 -4.26
CA THR A 898 -30.95 -14.56 -5.25
C THR A 898 -30.64 -13.81 -6.56
N LEU A 899 -29.51 -13.09 -6.66
CA LEU A 899 -29.19 -12.30 -7.86
C LEU A 899 -28.76 -13.16 -9.05
N ILE A 900 -28.14 -14.31 -8.78
CA ILE A 900 -27.56 -15.16 -9.81
C ILE A 900 -28.22 -16.53 -9.73
N PRO A 901 -28.59 -17.14 -10.88
CA PRO A 901 -29.15 -18.49 -10.92
C PRO A 901 -28.30 -19.51 -10.16
N TYR A 902 -28.94 -20.58 -9.72
CA TYR A 902 -28.21 -21.73 -9.17
C TYR A 902 -27.31 -22.33 -10.24
N ALA A 903 -26.13 -22.81 -9.84
CA ALA A 903 -25.21 -23.56 -10.67
C ALA A 903 -24.61 -24.68 -9.81
N PRO A 904 -24.18 -25.80 -10.43
CA PRO A 904 -23.52 -26.87 -9.70
C PRO A 904 -22.33 -26.31 -8.92
N ARG A 905 -22.25 -26.64 -7.63
CA ARG A 905 -21.16 -26.13 -6.79
C ARG A 905 -19.82 -26.71 -7.24
N PRO A 906 -18.76 -25.90 -7.37
CA PRO A 906 -17.45 -26.43 -7.69
C PRO A 906 -16.90 -27.26 -6.54
N VAL A 907 -16.20 -28.34 -6.89
CA VAL A 907 -15.37 -29.09 -5.93
C VAL A 907 -14.07 -28.34 -5.71
N LEU A 908 -13.63 -28.25 -4.45
CA LEU A 908 -12.29 -27.77 -4.14
C LEU A 908 -11.26 -28.83 -4.59
N ALA A 909 -10.89 -28.80 -5.86
CA ALA A 909 -9.91 -29.72 -6.43
C ALA A 909 -8.51 -29.50 -5.86
N GLN A 910 -7.76 -30.59 -5.70
CA GLN A 910 -6.32 -30.49 -5.46
C GLN A 910 -5.70 -29.76 -6.66
N PRO A 911 -4.77 -28.80 -6.44
CA PRO A 911 -4.06 -28.20 -7.55
C PRO A 911 -3.39 -29.29 -8.42
N HIS A 912 -3.82 -29.39 -9.67
CA HIS A 912 -3.21 -30.29 -10.65
C HIS A 912 -2.12 -29.56 -11.44
N PHE A 913 -1.04 -30.27 -11.73
CA PHE A 913 0.14 -29.78 -12.40
C PHE A 913 0.54 -30.80 -13.46
N SER A 914 -0.14 -30.77 -14.61
CA SER A 914 0.22 -31.62 -15.74
C SER A 914 1.48 -31.07 -16.42
N PRO A 915 2.32 -31.95 -17.00
CA PRO A 915 3.43 -31.53 -17.84
C PRO A 915 2.96 -30.54 -18.91
N GLY A 916 3.59 -29.37 -18.96
CA GLY A 916 3.28 -28.34 -19.98
C GLY A 916 2.06 -27.45 -19.68
N CYS A 917 1.38 -27.56 -18.53
CA CYS A 917 0.29 -26.64 -18.17
C CYS A 917 0.71 -25.16 -17.98
N ARG A 918 2.02 -24.87 -18.09
CA ARG A 918 2.63 -23.56 -17.89
C ARG A 918 3.74 -23.22 -18.89
N THR A 919 3.99 -24.07 -19.87
CA THR A 919 4.77 -23.65 -21.03
C THR A 919 4.05 -22.46 -21.65
N ASP A 920 4.79 -21.38 -21.85
CA ASP A 920 4.29 -20.24 -22.60
C ASP A 920 3.89 -20.76 -23.98
N PRO A 921 2.58 -20.83 -24.31
CA PRO A 921 2.14 -21.37 -25.59
C PRO A 921 2.58 -20.49 -26.76
N THR A 922 3.09 -19.28 -26.48
CA THR A 922 3.60 -18.35 -27.48
C THR A 922 5.11 -18.48 -27.72
N GLU A 923 5.82 -19.31 -26.95
CA GLU A 923 7.28 -19.50 -27.05
C GLU A 923 8.06 -18.17 -27.00
N GLY A 924 7.58 -17.19 -26.24
CA GLY A 924 8.18 -15.85 -26.15
C GLY A 924 7.82 -14.90 -27.28
N SER A 925 6.96 -15.31 -28.23
CA SER A 925 6.35 -14.42 -29.20
C SER A 925 5.47 -13.39 -28.50
N THR A 926 5.42 -12.17 -29.03
CA THR A 926 4.41 -11.22 -28.54
C THR A 926 3.04 -11.80 -28.78
N LYS A 927 2.09 -11.46 -27.92
CA LYS A 927 0.73 -11.98 -28.03
C LYS A 927 0.10 -11.64 -29.39
N GLU A 928 0.44 -10.48 -29.94
CA GLU A 928 0.03 -10.04 -31.27
C GLU A 928 0.63 -10.94 -32.36
N ALA A 929 1.94 -11.24 -32.30
CA ALA A 929 2.60 -12.13 -33.26
C ALA A 929 2.12 -13.58 -33.15
N ALA A 930 1.89 -14.07 -31.94
CA ALA A 930 1.35 -15.41 -31.71
C ALA A 930 -0.08 -15.55 -32.25
N ALA A 931 -0.91 -14.51 -32.09
CA ALA A 931 -2.25 -14.47 -32.68
C ALA A 931 -2.20 -14.46 -34.21
N GLU A 932 -1.29 -13.68 -34.81
CA GLU A 932 -1.11 -13.63 -36.27
C GLU A 932 -0.60 -14.95 -36.84
N GLN A 933 0.37 -15.59 -36.18
CA GLN A 933 0.87 -16.93 -36.52
C GLN A 933 -0.23 -17.99 -36.42
N PHE A 934 -1.03 -17.94 -35.35
CA PHE A 934 -2.18 -18.83 -35.18
C PHE A 934 -3.20 -18.62 -36.29
N ASN A 935 -3.57 -17.38 -36.62
CA ASN A 935 -4.53 -17.08 -37.69
C ASN A 935 -4.00 -17.54 -39.07
N THR A 936 -2.70 -17.35 -39.31
CA THR A 936 -2.05 -17.81 -40.55
C THR A 936 -2.11 -19.34 -40.65
N TRP A 937 -1.74 -20.04 -39.59
CA TRP A 937 -1.85 -21.51 -39.52
C TRP A 937 -3.30 -21.99 -39.63
N TRP A 938 -4.22 -21.31 -38.94
CA TRP A 938 -5.65 -21.60 -38.94
C TRP A 938 -6.22 -21.56 -40.36
N SER A 939 -5.88 -20.52 -41.10
CA SER A 939 -6.30 -20.34 -42.49
C SER A 939 -5.75 -21.40 -43.45
N GLN A 940 -4.75 -22.18 -43.03
CA GLN A 940 -4.18 -23.29 -43.79
C GLN A 940 -4.83 -24.65 -43.47
N LEU A 941 -5.73 -24.73 -42.49
CA LEU A 941 -6.47 -25.95 -42.18
C LEU A 941 -7.48 -26.27 -43.29
N SER A 942 -7.67 -27.55 -43.60
CA SER A 942 -8.64 -27.97 -44.62
C SER A 942 -10.07 -27.75 -44.15
N ASP A 943 -11.02 -27.55 -45.07
CA ASP A 943 -12.45 -27.35 -44.80
C ASP A 943 -13.11 -28.50 -44.00
N ASN A 944 -12.50 -29.70 -43.98
CA ASN A 944 -12.94 -30.85 -43.19
C ASN A 944 -12.40 -30.84 -41.75
N THR A 945 -11.65 -29.81 -41.35
CA THR A 945 -11.09 -29.69 -40.00
C THR A 945 -12.12 -29.02 -39.10
N ILE A 946 -12.63 -29.77 -38.12
CA ILE A 946 -13.51 -29.21 -37.09
C ILE A 946 -12.65 -28.56 -36.04
N THR A 947 -12.96 -27.30 -35.72
CA THR A 947 -12.33 -26.68 -34.57
C THR A 947 -13.31 -26.06 -33.59
N VAL A 948 -12.96 -26.21 -32.32
CA VAL A 948 -13.81 -25.85 -31.19
C VAL A 948 -13.04 -24.90 -30.28
N PHE A 949 -13.64 -23.74 -30.04
CA PHE A 949 -13.08 -22.72 -29.17
C PHE A 949 -13.72 -22.80 -27.78
N SER A 950 -12.93 -23.16 -26.77
CA SER A 950 -13.42 -23.35 -25.39
C SER A 950 -13.87 -22.07 -24.69
N ASP A 951 -13.52 -20.90 -25.24
CA ASP A 951 -14.00 -19.59 -24.80
C ASP A 951 -15.25 -19.13 -25.56
N GLY A 952 -15.71 -19.89 -26.56
CA GLY A 952 -16.90 -19.63 -27.36
C GLY A 952 -16.68 -18.81 -28.63
N SER A 953 -15.44 -18.70 -29.15
CA SER A 953 -15.07 -17.74 -30.20
C SER A 953 -15.32 -18.12 -31.68
N GLU A 954 -16.04 -19.20 -32.04
CA GLU A 954 -16.48 -19.41 -33.45
C GLU A 954 -17.72 -20.35 -33.59
N GLN A 955 -18.58 -20.12 -34.61
CA GLN A 955 -19.73 -20.98 -35.01
C GLN A 955 -19.76 -21.27 -36.54
N TYR A 956 -20.19 -22.48 -36.92
CA TYR A 956 -20.46 -22.90 -38.30
C TYR A 956 -21.84 -22.46 -38.80
N LYS A 957 -21.95 -22.07 -40.08
CA LYS A 957 -23.22 -21.88 -40.78
C LYS A 957 -23.81 -23.22 -41.23
N ASP A 958 -25.11 -23.37 -41.02
CA ASP A 958 -26.04 -24.25 -41.73
C ASP A 958 -25.72 -25.76 -41.78
N GLY A 959 -26.36 -26.48 -40.84
CA GLY A 959 -26.99 -27.79 -41.07
C GLY A 959 -26.40 -28.75 -42.11
N ALA A 960 -25.23 -29.32 -41.85
CA ALA A 960 -24.82 -30.58 -42.47
C ALA A 960 -24.14 -31.49 -41.45
N LYS A 961 -24.68 -32.70 -41.30
CA LYS A 961 -24.14 -33.81 -40.50
C LYS A 961 -22.65 -34.00 -40.75
N LEU A 962 -21.84 -34.15 -39.71
CA LEU A 962 -20.57 -34.87 -39.82
C LEU A 962 -20.37 -35.80 -38.62
N ASP A 963 -20.22 -37.06 -39.00
CA ASP A 963 -20.00 -38.25 -38.20
C ASP A 963 -18.50 -38.34 -37.86
N SER A 964 -18.20 -38.67 -36.60
CA SER A 964 -16.93 -39.24 -36.08
C SER A 964 -15.67 -38.38 -35.74
N LYS A 965 -15.30 -38.50 -34.44
CA LYS A 965 -14.02 -38.39 -33.68
C LYS A 965 -13.33 -37.02 -33.46
N VAL A 966 -13.08 -36.72 -32.18
CA VAL A 966 -12.75 -35.42 -31.57
C VAL A 966 -11.30 -35.37 -31.06
N GLY A 967 -10.59 -34.25 -31.31
CA GLY A 967 -9.33 -33.90 -30.66
C GLY A 967 -9.34 -32.45 -30.15
N ILE A 968 -8.95 -32.24 -28.88
CA ILE A 968 -9.05 -30.94 -28.16
C ILE A 968 -7.66 -30.30 -28.01
N ARG A 969 -7.50 -29.01 -28.32
CA ARG A 969 -6.33 -28.18 -27.96
C ARG A 969 -6.72 -26.73 -27.61
N TRP A 970 -5.91 -26.09 -26.77
CA TRP A 970 -6.17 -24.76 -26.16
C TRP A 970 -5.60 -23.59 -26.98
N SER A 971 -6.33 -22.46 -27.02
CA SER A 971 -5.89 -21.19 -27.62
C SER A 971 -6.22 -19.99 -26.69
N PRO A 972 -5.38 -18.94 -26.59
CA PRO A 972 -5.70 -17.69 -25.89
C PRO A 972 -6.03 -16.55 -26.88
N GLY A 973 -7.32 -16.24 -27.10
CA GLY A 973 -7.79 -15.22 -28.06
C GLY A 973 -8.52 -14.00 -27.46
N HIS A 974 -8.50 -12.84 -28.14
CA HIS A 974 -8.93 -11.50 -27.70
C HIS A 974 -9.75 -10.74 -28.80
N MET A 975 -10.33 -9.56 -28.44
CA MET A 975 -10.98 -8.55 -29.30
C MET A 975 -10.08 -7.89 -30.36
N GLY A 976 -10.66 -7.40 -31.47
CA GLY A 976 -10.02 -6.54 -32.49
C GLY A 976 -9.94 -7.13 -33.91
N ILE A 977 -10.68 -8.21 -34.20
CA ILE A 977 -10.66 -8.92 -35.49
C ILE A 977 -12.04 -8.71 -36.14
N GLU A 978 -12.09 -8.07 -37.31
CA GLU A 978 -13.34 -7.64 -37.97
C GLU A 978 -14.33 -8.82 -38.20
N GLY A 979 -13.83 -9.99 -38.58
CA GLY A 979 -14.65 -11.21 -38.71
C GLY A 979 -15.18 -11.75 -37.37
N ASN A 980 -14.41 -11.58 -36.29
CA ASN A 980 -14.78 -12.01 -34.94
C ASN A 980 -15.78 -11.04 -34.28
N GLU A 981 -15.62 -9.74 -34.53
CA GLU A 981 -16.56 -8.70 -34.06
C GLU A 981 -17.93 -8.81 -34.76
N THR A 982 -17.92 -9.16 -36.04
CA THR A 982 -19.15 -9.47 -36.79
C THR A 982 -19.79 -10.79 -36.31
N ALA A 983 -18.98 -11.77 -35.90
CA ALA A 983 -19.46 -13.02 -35.31
C ALA A 983 -20.10 -12.82 -33.92
N ASP A 984 -19.51 -11.96 -33.07
CA ASP A 984 -20.09 -11.56 -31.77
C ASP A 984 -21.45 -10.87 -31.95
N GLU A 985 -21.59 -9.95 -32.92
CA GLU A 985 -22.87 -9.29 -33.22
C GLU A 985 -23.97 -10.29 -33.64
N LEU A 986 -23.62 -11.32 -34.41
CA LEU A 986 -24.55 -12.35 -34.87
C LEU A 986 -24.86 -13.39 -33.78
N ALA A 987 -23.89 -13.73 -32.92
CA ALA A 987 -24.11 -14.60 -31.76
C ALA A 987 -25.02 -13.93 -30.72
N ASP A 988 -24.85 -12.62 -30.49
CA ASP A 988 -25.79 -11.82 -29.70
C ASP A 988 -27.18 -11.78 -30.34
N ALA A 989 -27.29 -11.71 -31.67
CA ALA A 989 -28.58 -11.78 -32.36
C ALA A 989 -29.28 -13.14 -32.17
N GLY A 990 -28.55 -14.26 -32.35
CA GLY A 990 -29.08 -15.61 -32.18
C GLY A 990 -29.44 -15.96 -30.73
N ALA A 991 -28.63 -15.53 -29.75
CA ALA A 991 -28.94 -15.71 -28.33
C ALA A 991 -30.18 -14.91 -27.88
N ASN A 992 -30.52 -13.83 -28.59
CA ASN A 992 -31.70 -13.00 -28.33
C ASN A 992 -32.96 -13.44 -29.11
N GLU A 993 -32.91 -14.51 -29.92
CA GLU A 993 -34.09 -15.07 -30.63
C GLU A 993 -35.09 -15.79 -29.70
N GLY A 994 -34.82 -15.84 -28.40
CA GLY A 994 -35.79 -16.33 -27.40
C GLY A 994 -36.03 -17.84 -27.40
N ARG A 995 -35.31 -18.61 -28.22
CA ARG A 995 -35.27 -20.08 -28.15
C ARG A 995 -34.32 -20.52 -27.03
N MET A 996 -34.80 -20.50 -25.79
CA MET A 996 -34.18 -21.29 -24.72
C MET A 996 -34.68 -22.72 -24.84
N ASP A 997 -33.76 -23.67 -24.82
CA ASP A 997 -34.10 -25.08 -24.62
C ASP A 997 -34.75 -25.19 -23.22
N ASP A 998 -36.06 -25.42 -23.18
CA ASP A 998 -36.87 -25.43 -21.94
C ASP A 998 -36.61 -26.69 -21.09
N ASP A 999 -35.61 -27.50 -21.45
CA ASP A 999 -35.27 -28.68 -20.68
C ASP A 999 -34.66 -28.28 -19.33
N ARG A 1000 -35.38 -28.64 -18.26
CA ARG A 1000 -35.03 -28.36 -16.85
C ARG A 1000 -33.74 -29.08 -16.40
N SER A 1001 -33.05 -29.78 -17.31
CA SER A 1001 -31.79 -30.51 -17.10
C SER A 1001 -30.53 -29.65 -17.32
N ALA A 1002 -30.63 -28.50 -18.00
CA ALA A 1002 -29.48 -27.65 -18.32
C ALA A 1002 -29.15 -26.66 -17.18
N GLU A 1003 -28.56 -27.14 -16.09
CA GLU A 1003 -28.04 -26.23 -15.06
C GLU A 1003 -26.96 -25.30 -15.65
N PRO A 1004 -26.98 -23.99 -15.37
CA PRO A 1004 -26.05 -23.05 -15.99
C PRO A 1004 -24.62 -23.30 -15.51
N THR A 1005 -23.67 -23.23 -16.45
CA THR A 1005 -22.24 -23.39 -16.17
C THR A 1005 -21.67 -22.21 -15.36
N ILE A 1006 -20.49 -22.38 -14.75
CA ILE A 1006 -19.78 -21.29 -14.05
C ILE A 1006 -19.53 -20.10 -15.00
N SER A 1007 -19.22 -20.37 -16.27
CA SER A 1007 -19.08 -19.35 -17.30
C SER A 1007 -20.41 -18.63 -17.55
N GLY A 1008 -21.50 -19.40 -17.72
CA GLY A 1008 -22.86 -18.87 -17.92
C GLY A 1008 -23.30 -17.91 -16.80
N ILE A 1009 -23.16 -18.31 -15.54
CA ILE A 1009 -23.48 -17.41 -14.41
C ILE A 1009 -22.54 -16.20 -14.33
N GLY A 1010 -21.29 -16.33 -14.81
CA GLY A 1010 -20.35 -15.22 -14.96
C GLY A 1010 -20.82 -14.20 -16.01
N THR A 1011 -21.38 -14.66 -17.13
CA THR A 1011 -22.03 -13.83 -18.13
C THR A 1011 -23.27 -13.14 -17.57
N THR A 1012 -24.14 -13.86 -16.85
CA THR A 1012 -25.29 -13.24 -16.15
C THR A 1012 -24.84 -12.15 -15.17
N ALA A 1013 -23.77 -12.38 -14.41
CA ALA A 1013 -23.24 -11.39 -13.48
C ALA A 1013 -22.74 -10.12 -14.21
N ARG A 1014 -22.08 -10.27 -15.37
CA ARG A 1014 -21.66 -9.14 -16.21
C ARG A 1014 -22.87 -8.38 -16.73
N ALA A 1015 -23.85 -9.06 -17.32
CA ALA A 1015 -25.08 -8.45 -17.82
C ALA A 1015 -25.84 -7.67 -16.73
N LEU A 1016 -25.93 -8.21 -15.50
CA LEU A 1016 -26.54 -7.48 -14.37
C LEU A 1016 -25.74 -6.24 -13.97
N ALA A 1017 -24.41 -6.31 -14.01
CA ALA A 1017 -23.54 -5.19 -13.70
C ALA A 1017 -23.65 -4.09 -14.77
N ASP A 1018 -23.77 -4.46 -16.03
CA ASP A 1018 -23.96 -3.55 -17.16
C ASP A 1018 -25.35 -2.92 -17.11
N ALA A 1019 -26.40 -3.71 -16.85
CA ALA A 1019 -27.75 -3.21 -16.63
C ALA A 1019 -27.79 -2.18 -15.48
N ALA A 1020 -27.16 -2.45 -14.34
CA ALA A 1020 -27.08 -1.50 -13.22
C ALA A 1020 -26.33 -0.19 -13.59
N THR A 1021 -25.38 -0.27 -14.52
CA THR A 1021 -24.61 0.86 -15.05
C THR A 1021 -25.46 1.70 -16.00
N SER A 1022 -26.11 1.04 -16.95
CA SER A 1022 -27.02 1.64 -17.94
C SER A 1022 -28.26 2.26 -17.30
N ASP A 1023 -28.84 1.62 -16.29
CA ASP A 1023 -29.97 2.15 -15.51
C ASP A 1023 -29.60 3.47 -14.83
N TRP A 1024 -28.43 3.52 -14.21
CA TRP A 1024 -27.94 4.73 -13.54
C TRP A 1024 -27.70 5.84 -14.56
N TRP A 1025 -27.06 5.53 -15.68
CA TRP A 1025 -26.80 6.50 -16.75
C TRP A 1025 -28.09 7.07 -17.32
N SER A 1026 -29.05 6.21 -17.66
CA SER A 1026 -30.34 6.62 -18.23
C SER A 1026 -31.08 7.61 -17.32
N ARG A 1027 -31.07 7.35 -16.00
CA ARG A 1027 -31.67 8.26 -15.00
C ARG A 1027 -30.92 9.59 -14.86
N CYS A 1028 -29.60 9.60 -15.01
CA CYS A 1028 -28.80 10.81 -14.89
C CYS A 1028 -28.75 11.63 -16.18
N LEU A 1029 -28.80 10.97 -17.34
CA LEU A 1029 -28.69 11.59 -18.65
C LEU A 1029 -29.81 12.61 -18.89
N THR A 1030 -31.03 12.33 -18.44
CA THR A 1030 -32.19 13.24 -18.53
C THR A 1030 -31.97 14.56 -17.77
N GLY A 1031 -31.17 14.54 -16.71
CA GLY A 1031 -30.79 15.72 -15.94
C GLY A 1031 -29.61 16.52 -16.51
N LEU A 1032 -28.97 16.04 -17.59
CA LEU A 1032 -27.90 16.76 -18.27
C LEU A 1032 -28.44 17.78 -19.30
N SER A 1033 -27.65 18.82 -19.56
CA SER A 1033 -28.05 19.90 -20.48
C SER A 1033 -28.32 19.37 -21.89
N ALA A 1034 -29.23 20.01 -22.62
CA ALA A 1034 -29.47 19.69 -24.03
C ALA A 1034 -28.17 19.77 -24.86
N SER A 1035 -27.27 20.68 -24.49
CA SER A 1035 -25.96 20.83 -25.12
C SER A 1035 -25.05 19.61 -24.94
N TYR A 1036 -25.16 18.88 -23.82
CA TYR A 1036 -24.42 17.62 -23.62
C TYR A 1036 -25.13 16.43 -24.27
N ARG A 1037 -26.46 16.33 -24.11
CA ARG A 1037 -27.26 15.21 -24.61
C ARG A 1037 -27.18 15.03 -26.13
N LYS A 1038 -27.04 16.12 -26.88
CA LYS A 1038 -26.96 16.10 -28.36
C LYS A 1038 -25.81 15.27 -28.93
N TRP A 1039 -24.79 14.96 -28.12
CA TRP A 1039 -23.64 14.15 -28.53
C TRP A 1039 -23.89 12.63 -28.51
N GLY A 1040 -24.99 12.17 -27.89
CA GLY A 1040 -25.33 10.74 -27.86
C GLY A 1040 -24.28 9.84 -27.19
N LEU A 1041 -23.51 10.36 -26.23
CA LEU A 1041 -22.41 9.62 -25.61
C LEU A 1041 -22.93 8.49 -24.69
N GLY A 1042 -22.46 7.27 -24.94
CA GLY A 1042 -22.66 6.13 -24.03
C GLY A 1042 -21.85 6.24 -22.73
N TYR A 1043 -22.20 5.39 -21.77
CA TYR A 1043 -21.48 5.25 -20.50
C TYR A 1043 -21.02 3.81 -20.31
N SER A 1044 -19.72 3.64 -20.09
CA SER A 1044 -19.11 2.38 -19.67
C SER A 1044 -18.15 2.66 -18.52
N ILE A 1045 -17.97 1.67 -17.65
CA ILE A 1045 -16.99 1.69 -16.56
C ILE A 1045 -15.63 1.15 -17.06
N ALA A 1046 -15.50 0.76 -18.33
CA ALA A 1046 -14.21 0.48 -18.96
C ALA A 1046 -13.30 1.74 -18.98
N GLU A 1047 -12.00 1.57 -19.20
CA GLU A 1047 -11.10 2.72 -19.41
C GLU A 1047 -11.50 3.46 -20.69
N PRO A 1048 -11.94 4.73 -20.61
CA PRO A 1048 -12.26 5.49 -21.81
C PRO A 1048 -10.98 5.79 -22.59
N PRO A 1049 -10.95 5.58 -23.92
CA PRO A 1049 -9.77 5.84 -24.73
C PRO A 1049 -9.31 7.31 -24.67
N GLU A 1050 -10.22 8.23 -24.36
CA GLU A 1050 -9.91 9.66 -24.19
C GLU A 1050 -8.93 9.94 -23.06
N LEU A 1051 -8.83 9.05 -22.06
CA LEU A 1051 -7.91 9.23 -20.94
C LEU A 1051 -6.43 9.08 -21.30
N ARG A 1052 -6.14 8.60 -22.52
CA ARG A 1052 -4.78 8.52 -23.09
C ARG A 1052 -4.35 9.80 -23.79
N LEU A 1053 -5.28 10.73 -24.03
CA LEU A 1053 -4.94 12.04 -24.59
C LEU A 1053 -4.04 12.83 -23.62
N PRO A 1054 -3.13 13.67 -24.15
CA PRO A 1054 -2.47 14.70 -23.35
C PRO A 1054 -3.49 15.51 -22.54
N ARG A 1055 -3.20 15.81 -21.27
CA ARG A 1055 -4.16 16.43 -20.35
C ARG A 1055 -4.76 17.73 -20.88
N THR A 1056 -3.99 18.53 -21.62
CA THR A 1056 -4.44 19.77 -22.25
C THR A 1056 -5.47 19.52 -23.36
N LEU A 1057 -5.31 18.45 -24.15
CA LEU A 1057 -6.27 18.04 -25.17
C LEU A 1057 -7.51 17.41 -24.54
N LEU A 1058 -7.32 16.54 -23.54
CA LEU A 1058 -8.42 15.98 -22.76
C LEU A 1058 -9.26 17.10 -22.13
N HIS A 1059 -8.64 18.12 -21.55
CA HIS A 1059 -9.35 19.29 -21.03
C HIS A 1059 -10.26 19.96 -22.07
N ARG A 1060 -9.73 20.20 -23.28
CA ARG A 1060 -10.48 20.83 -24.39
C ARG A 1060 -11.64 19.95 -24.85
N LEU A 1061 -11.42 18.64 -24.94
CA LEU A 1061 -12.45 17.66 -25.29
C LEU A 1061 -13.58 17.68 -24.27
N LEU A 1062 -13.25 17.62 -22.96
CA LEU A 1062 -14.24 17.66 -21.88
C LEU A 1062 -14.99 19.00 -21.83
N ALA A 1063 -14.29 20.11 -22.06
CA ALA A 1063 -14.90 21.43 -22.14
C ALA A 1063 -15.88 21.52 -23.32
N ALA A 1064 -15.50 21.03 -24.50
CA ALA A 1064 -16.37 21.03 -25.68
C ALA A 1064 -17.62 20.16 -25.47
N ARG A 1065 -17.48 18.98 -24.85
CA ARG A 1065 -18.62 18.09 -24.52
C ARG A 1065 -19.61 18.77 -23.56
N THR A 1066 -19.09 19.36 -22.49
CA THR A 1066 -19.92 19.91 -21.41
C THR A 1066 -20.37 21.35 -21.67
N ALA A 1067 -19.72 22.07 -22.58
CA ALA A 1067 -19.75 23.53 -22.69
C ALA A 1067 -19.30 24.27 -21.42
N HIS A 1068 -18.61 23.59 -20.49
CA HIS A 1068 -17.96 24.22 -19.33
C HIS A 1068 -16.50 24.50 -19.68
N GLY A 1069 -16.19 25.75 -20.03
CA GLY A 1069 -14.88 26.17 -20.49
C GLY A 1069 -14.87 27.62 -20.97
N ASP A 1070 -13.87 27.97 -21.79
CA ASP A 1070 -13.77 29.28 -22.44
C ASP A 1070 -14.79 29.39 -23.59
N PHE A 1071 -16.07 29.42 -23.23
CA PHE A 1071 -17.20 29.56 -24.14
C PHE A 1071 -18.11 30.68 -23.65
N ALA A 1072 -18.67 31.43 -24.60
CA ALA A 1072 -19.46 32.62 -24.31
C ALA A 1072 -20.63 32.32 -23.35
N GLN A 1073 -21.33 31.20 -23.57
CA GLN A 1073 -22.44 30.78 -22.72
C GLN A 1073 -22.02 30.53 -21.27
N TYR A 1074 -20.84 29.94 -21.06
CA TYR A 1074 -20.33 29.65 -19.72
C TYR A 1074 -19.99 30.95 -18.99
N HIS A 1075 -19.22 31.84 -19.61
CA HIS A 1075 -18.84 33.12 -19.01
C HIS A 1075 -20.04 34.00 -18.69
N ARG A 1076 -21.04 34.06 -19.58
CA ARG A 1076 -22.31 34.76 -19.31
C ARG A 1076 -23.06 34.19 -18.11
N ARG A 1077 -23.16 32.86 -18.03
CA ARG A 1077 -23.87 32.18 -16.93
C ARG A 1077 -23.22 32.43 -15.56
N PHE A 1078 -21.91 32.58 -15.52
CA PHE A 1078 -21.15 32.78 -14.27
C PHE A 1078 -20.69 34.23 -14.04
N GLY A 1079 -21.07 35.18 -14.91
CA GLY A 1079 -20.82 36.61 -14.72
C GLY A 1079 -19.34 37.01 -14.81
N HIS A 1080 -18.54 36.34 -15.64
CA HIS A 1080 -17.14 36.71 -15.85
C HIS A 1080 -17.04 37.93 -16.78
N THR A 1081 -16.72 39.09 -16.23
CA THR A 1081 -16.71 40.39 -16.96
C THR A 1081 -15.45 40.63 -17.79
N ASP A 1082 -14.36 39.94 -17.49
CA ASP A 1082 -13.05 40.01 -18.13
C ASP A 1082 -12.85 38.95 -19.24
N ALA A 1083 -13.89 38.17 -19.53
CA ALA A 1083 -13.78 37.05 -20.44
C ALA A 1083 -14.02 37.43 -21.90
N GLU A 1084 -13.09 37.05 -22.77
CA GLU A 1084 -13.25 37.18 -24.22
C GLU A 1084 -14.30 36.19 -24.74
N LEU A 1085 -15.48 36.72 -25.09
CA LEU A 1085 -16.62 35.92 -25.51
C LEU A 1085 -16.55 35.52 -26.99
N ASN A 1086 -15.74 36.20 -27.80
CA ASN A 1086 -15.69 36.01 -29.24
C ASN A 1086 -14.38 35.35 -29.70
N CYS A 1087 -14.46 34.57 -30.77
CA CYS A 1087 -13.32 34.05 -31.49
C CYS A 1087 -12.67 35.16 -32.32
N LEU A 1088 -11.42 34.96 -32.78
CA LEU A 1088 -10.75 35.91 -33.66
C LEU A 1088 -11.51 36.22 -34.96
N CYS A 1089 -12.30 35.29 -35.47
CA CYS A 1089 -13.14 35.52 -36.64
C CYS A 1089 -14.46 36.26 -36.31
N GLY A 1090 -14.58 36.85 -35.12
CA GLY A 1090 -15.72 37.71 -34.71
C GLY A 1090 -16.95 36.98 -34.16
N TYR A 1091 -17.07 35.67 -34.34
CA TYR A 1091 -18.21 34.89 -33.85
C TYR A 1091 -18.05 34.48 -32.38
N ALA A 1092 -19.17 34.34 -31.66
CA ALA A 1092 -19.17 33.88 -30.28
C ALA A 1092 -18.53 32.50 -30.12
N LYS A 1093 -17.68 32.33 -29.09
CA LYS A 1093 -17.07 31.03 -28.76
C LYS A 1093 -18.14 30.03 -28.32
N THR A 1094 -18.42 29.05 -29.18
CA THR A 1094 -19.25 27.89 -28.87
C THR A 1094 -18.52 26.60 -29.23
N PRO A 1095 -18.87 25.44 -28.64
CA PRO A 1095 -18.28 24.17 -29.04
C PRO A 1095 -18.41 23.92 -30.55
N GLU A 1096 -19.59 24.16 -31.12
CA GLU A 1096 -19.87 23.99 -32.55
C GLU A 1096 -19.05 24.93 -33.44
N HIS A 1097 -18.72 26.12 -32.95
CA HIS A 1097 -17.92 27.08 -33.71
C HIS A 1097 -16.56 26.51 -34.13
N LEU A 1098 -16.01 25.52 -33.42
CA LEU A 1098 -14.75 24.86 -33.80
C LEU A 1098 -14.70 24.37 -35.25
N VAL A 1099 -15.82 23.87 -35.80
CA VAL A 1099 -15.90 23.35 -37.18
C VAL A 1099 -16.47 24.38 -38.18
N PHE A 1100 -17.04 25.47 -37.68
CA PHE A 1100 -17.51 26.60 -38.50
C PHE A 1100 -16.52 27.76 -38.52
N CYS A 1101 -15.48 27.72 -37.70
CA CYS A 1101 -14.49 28.77 -37.62
C CYS A 1101 -13.69 28.82 -38.92
N GLU A 1102 -13.52 30.04 -39.44
CA GLU A 1102 -12.72 30.31 -40.62
C GLU A 1102 -11.28 29.75 -40.48
N ILE A 1103 -10.69 29.86 -39.28
CA ILE A 1103 -9.36 29.31 -38.96
C ILE A 1103 -9.32 27.80 -39.26
N SER A 1104 -10.35 27.07 -38.82
CA SER A 1104 -10.44 25.63 -39.01
C SER A 1104 -10.74 25.28 -40.47
N GLN A 1105 -11.67 25.99 -41.12
CA GLN A 1105 -12.10 25.73 -42.49
C GLN A 1105 -10.99 25.97 -43.52
N ARG A 1106 -10.09 26.94 -43.28
CA ARG A 1106 -8.88 27.14 -44.12
C ARG A 1106 -7.98 25.89 -44.18
N LYS A 1107 -8.10 24.97 -43.22
CA LYS A 1107 -7.36 23.71 -43.16
C LYS A 1107 -8.21 22.48 -43.48
N PHE A 1108 -9.41 22.68 -44.02
CA PHE A 1108 -10.41 21.63 -44.26
C PHE A 1108 -9.86 20.40 -45.00
N HIS A 1109 -9.05 20.60 -46.04
CA HIS A 1109 -8.53 19.49 -46.84
C HIS A 1109 -7.65 18.51 -46.04
N ALA A 1110 -7.08 18.95 -44.91
CA ALA A 1110 -6.24 18.17 -44.01
C ALA A 1110 -7.01 17.64 -42.78
N TRP A 1111 -8.32 17.87 -42.67
CA TRP A 1111 -9.10 17.36 -41.53
C TRP A 1111 -9.15 15.82 -41.51
N PRO A 1112 -9.09 15.18 -40.33
CA PRO A 1112 -9.21 13.74 -40.21
C PRO A 1112 -10.67 13.29 -40.46
N ALA A 1113 -10.87 12.22 -41.23
CA ALA A 1113 -12.22 11.72 -41.59
C ALA A 1113 -13.17 12.84 -42.08
N LYS A 1114 -12.64 13.78 -42.87
CA LYS A 1114 -13.36 14.99 -43.31
C LYS A 1114 -14.64 14.63 -44.08
N PRO A 1115 -15.72 15.42 -43.94
CA PRO A 1115 -16.88 15.30 -44.83
C PRO A 1115 -16.49 15.68 -46.27
N GLU A 1116 -17.37 15.43 -47.24
CA GLU A 1116 -17.13 15.76 -48.66
C GLU A 1116 -16.83 17.25 -48.90
N ARG A 1117 -17.47 18.12 -48.10
CA ARG A 1117 -17.33 19.58 -48.17
C ARG A 1117 -17.31 20.19 -46.76
N PRO A 1118 -16.75 21.40 -46.59
CA PRO A 1118 -16.78 22.09 -45.30
C PRO A 1118 -18.22 22.21 -44.78
N PRO A 1119 -18.47 21.92 -43.48
CA PRO A 1119 -19.80 22.05 -42.92
C PRO A 1119 -20.33 23.48 -43.09
N SER A 1120 -21.47 23.61 -43.77
CA SER A 1120 -22.13 24.90 -44.00
C SER A 1120 -23.43 25.02 -43.19
N ARG A 1121 -23.99 23.88 -42.76
CA ARG A 1121 -25.23 23.81 -41.99
C ARG A 1121 -25.00 23.25 -40.58
N PRO A 1122 -25.76 23.70 -39.55
CA PRO A 1122 -25.63 23.20 -38.18
C PRO A 1122 -25.76 21.68 -38.02
N LYS A 1123 -26.56 21.01 -38.86
CA LYS A 1123 -26.71 19.54 -38.84
C LYS A 1123 -25.42 18.84 -39.30
N GLU A 1124 -24.78 19.34 -40.36
CA GLU A 1124 -23.53 18.81 -40.90
C GLU A 1124 -22.38 18.98 -39.89
N GLY A 1125 -22.24 20.18 -39.31
CA GLY A 1125 -21.21 20.45 -38.32
C GLY A 1125 -21.40 19.65 -37.03
N ARG A 1126 -22.66 19.48 -36.57
CA ARG A 1126 -22.95 18.62 -35.41
C ARG A 1126 -22.61 17.15 -35.68
N ARG A 1127 -22.91 16.62 -36.88
CA ARG A 1127 -22.57 15.24 -37.24
C ARG A 1127 -21.06 15.00 -37.15
N TYR A 1128 -20.28 15.87 -37.78
CA TYR A 1128 -18.82 15.76 -37.75
C TYR A 1128 -18.24 16.00 -36.34
N MET A 1129 -18.74 17.01 -35.61
CA MET A 1129 -18.34 17.26 -34.22
C MET A 1129 -18.63 16.07 -33.31
N SER A 1130 -19.78 15.41 -33.48
CA SER A 1130 -20.13 14.22 -32.71
C SER A 1130 -19.15 13.08 -32.99
N ALA A 1131 -18.77 12.87 -34.25
CA ALA A 1131 -17.80 11.86 -34.64
C ALA A 1131 -16.42 12.13 -34.01
N ILE A 1132 -15.88 13.34 -34.12
CA ILE A 1132 -14.57 13.66 -33.55
C ILE A 1132 -14.60 13.71 -32.02
N LEU A 1133 -15.69 14.18 -31.39
CA LEU A 1133 -15.80 14.15 -29.93
C LEU A 1133 -15.94 12.74 -29.38
N ALA A 1134 -16.45 11.77 -30.15
CA ALA A 1134 -16.53 10.37 -29.73
C ALA A 1134 -15.18 9.62 -29.91
N HIS A 1135 -14.33 10.06 -30.85
CA HIS A 1135 -13.07 9.40 -31.18
C HIS A 1135 -11.86 10.27 -30.81
N PRO A 1136 -11.15 9.97 -29.71
CA PRO A 1136 -10.09 10.85 -29.20
C PRO A 1136 -8.98 11.14 -30.21
N LYS A 1137 -8.63 10.16 -31.05
CA LYS A 1137 -7.60 10.34 -32.08
C LYS A 1137 -8.01 11.36 -33.15
N LEU A 1138 -9.24 11.26 -33.65
CA LEU A 1138 -9.78 12.23 -34.60
C LEU A 1138 -9.85 13.65 -33.99
N PHE A 1139 -10.18 13.77 -32.70
CA PHE A 1139 -10.16 15.07 -32.03
C PHE A 1139 -8.75 15.65 -31.91
N GLU A 1140 -7.77 14.84 -31.53
CA GLU A 1140 -6.36 15.24 -31.46
C GLU A 1140 -5.84 15.69 -32.83
N ASP A 1141 -6.07 14.88 -33.87
CA ASP A 1141 -5.61 15.17 -35.22
C ASP A 1141 -6.29 16.45 -35.77
N PHE A 1142 -7.58 16.61 -35.51
CA PHE A 1142 -8.32 17.83 -35.89
C PHE A 1142 -7.73 19.08 -35.23
N LEU A 1143 -7.46 19.04 -33.92
CA LEU A 1143 -6.87 20.19 -33.21
C LEU A 1143 -5.42 20.44 -33.60
N THR A 1144 -4.68 19.40 -33.96
CA THR A 1144 -3.28 19.50 -34.42
C THR A 1144 -3.22 20.16 -35.79
N VAL A 1145 -4.09 19.75 -36.71
CA VAL A 1145 -4.18 20.31 -38.07
C VAL A 1145 -4.70 21.74 -38.07
N THR A 1146 -5.79 22.01 -37.35
CA THR A 1146 -6.43 23.33 -37.36
C THR A 1146 -5.68 24.36 -36.53
N GLN A 1147 -4.95 23.91 -35.50
CA GLN A 1147 -4.29 24.76 -34.51
C GLN A 1147 -5.23 25.80 -33.87
N TYR A 1148 -6.55 25.59 -33.90
CA TYR A 1148 -7.57 26.58 -33.54
C TYR A 1148 -7.27 27.27 -32.21
N PHE A 1149 -7.00 26.49 -31.16
CA PHE A 1149 -6.74 27.02 -29.82
C PHE A 1149 -5.36 27.69 -29.71
N ALA A 1150 -4.36 27.25 -30.48
CA ALA A 1150 -3.03 27.85 -30.45
C ALA A 1150 -3.03 29.23 -31.14
N ILE A 1151 -3.73 29.35 -32.26
CA ILE A 1151 -3.88 30.61 -33.01
C ILE A 1151 -4.66 31.63 -32.18
N ASN A 1152 -5.80 31.23 -31.60
CA ASN A 1152 -6.58 32.10 -30.71
C ASN A 1152 -5.77 32.56 -29.47
N ALA A 1153 -4.99 31.68 -28.86
CA ALA A 1153 -4.16 32.05 -27.70
C ALA A 1153 -3.02 33.03 -28.04
N ARG A 1154 -2.35 32.85 -29.19
CA ARG A 1154 -1.28 33.77 -29.64
C ARG A 1154 -1.82 35.18 -29.90
N ALA A 1155 -2.97 35.28 -30.54
CA ALA A 1155 -3.57 36.57 -30.82
C ALA A 1155 -4.06 37.30 -29.56
N GLN A 1156 -4.58 36.56 -28.57
CA GLN A 1156 -4.89 37.13 -27.24
C GLN A 1156 -3.63 37.69 -26.56
N GLN A 1157 -2.54 36.91 -26.52
CA GLN A 1157 -1.26 37.40 -25.97
C GLN A 1157 -0.73 38.64 -26.70
N THR A 1158 -0.92 38.70 -28.03
CA THR A 1158 -0.50 39.86 -28.83
C THR A 1158 -1.34 41.10 -28.50
N ARG A 1159 -2.67 40.95 -28.31
CA ARG A 1159 -3.57 42.03 -27.90
C ARG A 1159 -3.29 42.55 -26.48
N ASP A 1160 -2.98 41.64 -25.55
CA ASP A 1160 -2.60 41.98 -24.18
C ASP A 1160 -1.27 42.77 -24.12
N LEU A 1161 -0.36 42.52 -25.07
CA LEU A 1161 0.90 43.26 -25.20
C LEU A 1161 0.76 44.63 -25.88
N THR A 1162 -0.30 44.85 -26.68
CA THR A 1162 -0.51 46.08 -27.46
C THR A 1162 -1.50 47.08 -26.85
N SER A 1163 -2.11 46.77 -25.70
CA SER A 1163 -3.08 47.66 -25.04
C SER A 1163 -2.36 48.66 -24.12
N PRO A 1164 -2.39 49.99 -24.38
CA PRO A 1164 -1.77 50.97 -23.51
C PRO A 1164 -2.72 51.31 -22.35
N GLY A 1165 -2.49 50.69 -21.18
CA GLY A 1165 -3.11 51.09 -19.92
C GLY A 1165 -3.60 49.92 -19.05
N GLY A 1166 -2.83 49.53 -18.04
CA GLY A 1166 -3.27 48.68 -16.91
C GLY A 1166 -2.36 47.48 -16.60
N PRO A 1167 -2.19 47.09 -15.32
CA PRO A 1167 -0.94 46.56 -14.77
C PRO A 1167 -0.66 45.10 -15.10
N GLN A 1168 0.63 44.73 -15.00
CA GLN A 1168 1.16 43.37 -14.99
C GLN A 1168 0.20 42.37 -14.31
N GLN A 1169 -0.53 41.60 -15.12
CA GLN A 1169 -1.25 40.43 -14.65
C GLN A 1169 -0.23 39.37 -14.23
N SER A 1170 0.01 39.28 -12.93
CA SER A 1170 0.35 38.01 -12.31
C SER A 1170 -0.68 36.98 -12.74
N TYR A 1171 -0.25 35.84 -13.30
CA TYR A 1171 -1.11 34.66 -13.46
C TYR A 1171 -1.81 34.39 -12.13
N GLY A 1172 -3.11 34.69 -12.08
CA GLY A 1172 -3.95 34.50 -10.92
C GLY A 1172 -3.91 33.04 -10.50
N LEU A 1173 -3.14 32.76 -9.45
CA LEU A 1173 -3.50 31.70 -8.52
C LEU A 1173 -4.98 31.91 -8.17
N PRO A 1174 -5.84 30.89 -8.24
CA PRO A 1174 -7.18 31.04 -7.68
C PRO A 1174 -7.01 31.48 -6.23
N ARG A 1175 -7.59 32.65 -5.89
CA ARG A 1175 -7.67 33.15 -4.52
C ARG A 1175 -8.02 31.97 -3.62
N GLN A 1176 -7.05 31.56 -2.80
CA GLN A 1176 -7.35 30.78 -1.62
C GLN A 1176 -8.28 31.66 -0.79
N ASN A 1177 -9.53 31.21 -0.62
CA ASN A 1177 -10.36 31.67 0.47
C ASN A 1177 -9.58 31.38 1.77
N ARG A 1178 -8.89 32.41 2.29
CA ARG A 1178 -8.59 32.54 3.70
C ARG A 1178 -9.86 33.05 4.37
N HIS A 1179 -10.79 32.14 4.61
CA HIS A 1179 -11.75 32.26 5.70
C HIS A 1179 -12.05 30.86 6.22
N SER A 1180 -11.68 30.67 7.50
CA SER A 1180 -12.22 29.69 8.46
C SER A 1180 -12.56 28.29 7.92
N LEU A 1181 -11.56 27.41 7.92
CA LEU A 1181 -11.77 25.98 8.18
C LEU A 1181 -11.65 25.77 9.70
N THR A 1182 -12.71 26.10 10.42
CA THR A 1182 -13.05 25.40 11.66
C THR A 1182 -13.52 23.99 11.30
N ALA A 1183 -12.97 23.00 12.00
CA ALA A 1183 -13.36 21.58 12.03
C ALA A 1183 -13.28 20.77 10.72
N VAL A 1184 -12.27 19.90 10.64
CA VAL A 1184 -12.34 18.41 10.57
C VAL A 1184 -10.94 17.83 10.34
#